data_AF-A0A7L9BTM6-F1
#
_entry.id   AF-A0A7L9BTM6-F1
#
_cell.length_a   1.000
_cell.length_b   1.000
_cell.length_c   1.000
_cell.angle_alpha   90.00
_cell.angle_beta   90.00
_cell.angle_gamma   90.00
#
_symmetry.space_group_name_H-M   'P 1'
#
loop_
_entity.id
_entity.type
_entity.pdbx_description
1 polymer ?
#
loop_
_entity_poly.entity_id
_entity_poly.type
_entity_poly.pdbx_seq_one_letter_code
_entity_poly.pdbx_strand_id
1 'polypeptide(L)'
;MTWEALAERFLGPGASAGGPFALLGLDPSRATPAGVLAALESRLALVSSHRESRSPSADELRLALHASAAQLLDPVVRGHLLEVWAPWARPAGEEGLKGAEDAAGGDGVTARLALEADAVMAMATHGGWNARTLRDLTMMADARGLSSDDVAVALRALSGPSSRAVESPAVERSVGPGSARDSGAGARVDARGGTGDWVVPGGAASAGWGPIRTALAWAAGGVVLVTLVVAGVVSLVVPGSGEGAGAGGPTGDSSRGGAGVVGRGVAGRGGSGGSGVAGEREDAGRGGGTGQGGGGDAGAGGASGGFVEADAARAGLASAVSRLGADPDGASSLFERWFAASGRSWPGWPLDARVAVVGEVVEFFHRASDKPGASARALSAVTGPGGVVWSRERRPEGWEVGAAVWSYGVMGRLTRERDLPSTVLSSVRGALAQGLDATPGAEATFELMAQAACGRLATVLAGGGAGGAGVAGASVWEAWIKAVSAVADAGSRDRLVLTALEDVMVMGPEPGEDRGAFDAVERLALALAWRAGDASRERLLRWFDSGDVSNADLSALTRVLSSGSGAEGVGATMVLSQVAGPHERALLRARYAEAWGLQSTRARGEALARWSEAARARLERPATGARGEDPARAAESPAAVADLAEAVVLSRLSEAAGWLHAGDPGKSEAILATLDVPVRSALGGVPARAGGADDGAWAVRYVSAANALQARLDLIREAQGSGSIGATDAEVLVGEAIRGSPVAVRSAARDAVRRLASSPAVVNGLLEAAPTMPITSENSALVEYVVGAAVPGPRDPGWRAGVRARLVERLIELVAGEGELGVIDGLSVLLGESYAGRLASMSGPASGASGGVVSAEAACRAWRVAVERQAERVVATGREPRTLREIAERSAGRASMARGAVQRFAAEQCSGVELLAYVVAGESPGLASPVAGVMAEFDAARRGADRLTGQVRLAERAALRVWLLRLGEEVR
;
A
#
# COMPACT_ATOMS: atom_id res chain seq x y z
N MET A 1 -30.01 -22.70 -7.42
CA MET A 1 -29.57 -23.93 -8.12
C MET A 1 -28.83 -24.76 -7.08
N THR A 2 -29.13 -26.04 -6.92
CA THR A 2 -28.38 -26.89 -5.98
C THR A 2 -26.95 -27.09 -6.49
N TRP A 3 -26.01 -27.28 -5.56
CA TRP A 3 -24.59 -27.52 -5.90
C TRP A 3 -24.41 -28.68 -6.89
N GLU A 4 -25.20 -29.75 -6.75
CA GLU A 4 -25.17 -30.92 -7.63
C GLU A 4 -25.53 -30.57 -9.08
N ALA A 5 -26.62 -29.82 -9.28
CA ALA A 5 -27.05 -29.37 -10.61
C ALA A 5 -26.01 -28.43 -11.24
N LEU A 6 -25.29 -27.65 -10.42
CA LEU A 6 -24.23 -26.77 -10.88
C LEU A 6 -23.00 -27.56 -11.36
N ALA A 7 -22.53 -28.54 -10.58
CA ALA A 7 -21.41 -29.39 -10.99
C ALA A 7 -21.73 -30.21 -12.25
N GLU A 8 -22.92 -30.81 -12.32
CA GLU A 8 -23.32 -31.62 -13.48
C GLU A 8 -23.48 -30.81 -14.76
N ARG A 9 -23.97 -29.56 -14.65
CA ARG A 9 -24.13 -28.65 -15.79
C ARG A 9 -22.81 -28.33 -16.49
N PHE A 10 -21.74 -28.12 -15.72
CA PHE A 10 -20.44 -27.71 -16.26
C PHE A 10 -19.49 -28.88 -16.53
N LEU A 11 -19.52 -29.92 -15.70
CA LEU A 11 -18.53 -31.02 -15.73
C LEU A 11 -19.09 -32.35 -16.24
N GLY A 12 -20.41 -32.42 -16.47
CA GLY A 12 -21.13 -33.61 -16.92
C GLY A 12 -21.76 -34.41 -15.77
N PRO A 13 -22.69 -35.32 -16.11
CA PRO A 13 -23.42 -36.14 -15.12
C PRO A 13 -22.45 -36.94 -14.24
N GLY A 14 -22.74 -37.01 -12.93
CA GLY A 14 -21.92 -37.73 -11.95
C GLY A 14 -20.76 -36.94 -11.35
N ALA A 15 -20.50 -35.70 -11.79
CA ALA A 15 -19.45 -34.85 -11.21
C ALA A 15 -19.69 -34.50 -9.73
N SER A 16 -20.93 -34.57 -9.25
CA SER A 16 -21.32 -34.30 -7.87
C SER A 16 -21.36 -35.53 -6.96
N ALA A 17 -21.41 -36.75 -7.53
CA ALA A 17 -21.74 -37.97 -6.79
C ALA A 17 -20.58 -38.58 -5.98
N GLY A 18 -19.33 -38.23 -6.30
CA GLY A 18 -18.12 -38.85 -5.73
C GLY A 18 -17.22 -37.95 -4.90
N GLY A 19 -17.76 -36.84 -4.35
CA GLY A 19 -16.98 -35.91 -3.53
C GLY A 19 -15.84 -35.23 -4.30
N PRO A 20 -14.72 -34.87 -3.63
CA PRO A 20 -13.57 -34.22 -4.27
C PRO A 20 -12.96 -35.00 -5.45
N PHE A 21 -13.02 -36.34 -5.41
CA PHE A 21 -12.50 -37.21 -6.47
C PHE A 21 -13.35 -37.12 -7.75
N ALA A 22 -14.68 -37.22 -7.65
CA ALA A 22 -15.55 -37.07 -8.82
C ALA A 22 -15.53 -35.65 -9.39
N LEU A 23 -15.44 -34.63 -8.53
CA LEU A 23 -15.37 -33.24 -8.98
C LEU A 23 -14.12 -33.00 -9.83
N LEU A 24 -12.97 -33.58 -9.44
CA LEU A 24 -11.75 -33.55 -10.24
C LEU A 24 -11.74 -34.57 -11.39
N GLY A 25 -12.64 -35.57 -11.40
CA GLY A 25 -12.58 -36.69 -12.33
C GLY A 25 -11.35 -37.57 -12.13
N LEU A 26 -10.89 -37.69 -10.88
CA LEU A 26 -9.68 -38.41 -10.51
C LEU A 26 -10.05 -39.75 -9.84
N ASP A 27 -9.49 -40.84 -10.35
CA ASP A 27 -9.58 -42.15 -9.70
C ASP A 27 -8.87 -42.09 -8.33
N PRO A 28 -9.53 -42.44 -7.21
CA PRO A 28 -8.93 -42.46 -5.88
C PRO A 28 -7.60 -43.23 -5.82
N SER A 29 -7.46 -44.32 -6.58
CA SER A 29 -6.23 -45.12 -6.64
C SER A 29 -5.05 -44.41 -7.31
N ARG A 30 -5.33 -43.37 -8.12
CA ARG A 30 -4.33 -42.60 -8.90
C ARG A 30 -4.11 -41.19 -8.35
N ALA A 31 -4.61 -40.89 -7.15
CA ALA A 31 -4.57 -39.55 -6.56
C ALA A 31 -3.18 -39.15 -6.01
N THR A 32 -2.18 -39.09 -6.88
CA THR A 32 -0.87 -38.50 -6.57
C THR A 32 -0.95 -36.97 -6.61
N PRO A 33 -0.04 -36.22 -5.93
CA PRO A 33 -0.04 -34.76 -6.00
C PRO A 33 0.01 -34.21 -7.43
N ALA A 34 0.82 -34.83 -8.30
CA ALA A 34 0.89 -34.46 -9.71
C ALA A 34 -0.42 -34.77 -10.45
N GLY A 35 -1.05 -35.91 -10.18
CA GLY A 35 -2.35 -36.28 -10.75
C GLY A 35 -3.48 -35.33 -10.33
N VAL A 36 -3.47 -34.86 -9.08
CA VAL A 36 -4.44 -33.88 -8.56
C VAL A 36 -4.32 -32.54 -9.29
N LEU A 37 -3.09 -32.04 -9.48
CA LEU A 37 -2.86 -30.79 -10.21
C LEU A 37 -3.25 -30.91 -11.69
N ALA A 38 -2.88 -32.02 -12.35
CA ALA A 38 -3.27 -32.26 -13.74
C ALA A 38 -4.80 -32.37 -13.91
N ALA A 39 -5.49 -33.04 -12.98
CA ALA A 39 -6.94 -33.14 -12.98
C ALA A 39 -7.61 -31.77 -12.75
N LEU A 40 -7.08 -30.95 -11.84
CA LEU A 40 -7.56 -29.58 -11.61
C LEU A 40 -7.43 -28.73 -12.88
N GLU A 41 -6.27 -28.73 -13.53
CA GLU A 41 -6.04 -27.97 -14.77
C GLU A 41 -7.00 -28.41 -15.88
N SER A 42 -7.19 -29.73 -16.05
CA SER A 42 -8.15 -30.28 -17.01
C SER A 42 -9.58 -29.83 -16.74
N ARG A 43 -10.03 -29.87 -15.48
CA ARG A 43 -11.38 -29.42 -15.10
C ARG A 43 -11.56 -27.91 -15.26
N LEU A 44 -10.56 -27.10 -14.91
CA LEU A 44 -10.61 -25.64 -15.13
C LEU A 44 -10.67 -25.29 -16.62
N ALA A 45 -10.00 -26.07 -17.48
CA ALA A 45 -10.11 -25.93 -18.93
C ALA A 45 -11.53 -26.21 -19.44
N LEU A 46 -12.19 -27.25 -18.92
CA LEU A 46 -13.61 -27.54 -19.22
C LEU A 46 -14.56 -26.42 -18.77
N VAL A 47 -14.38 -25.89 -17.56
CA VAL A 47 -15.19 -24.75 -17.07
C VAL A 47 -14.96 -23.51 -17.94
N SER A 48 -13.73 -23.30 -18.41
CA SER A 48 -13.36 -22.15 -19.24
C SER A 48 -13.91 -22.24 -20.67
N SER A 49 -14.03 -23.46 -21.23
CA SER A 49 -14.61 -23.69 -22.55
C SER A 49 -16.15 -23.72 -22.53
N HIS A 50 -16.78 -23.82 -21.37
CA HIS A 50 -18.23 -23.79 -21.23
C HIS A 50 -18.82 -22.42 -21.62
N ARG A 51 -20.00 -22.42 -22.27
CA ARG A 51 -20.68 -21.20 -22.75
C ARG A 51 -20.99 -20.16 -21.66
N GLU A 52 -21.08 -20.61 -20.41
CA GLU A 52 -21.37 -19.79 -19.23
C GLU A 52 -20.13 -19.58 -18.35
N SER A 53 -18.93 -19.70 -18.90
CA SER A 53 -17.66 -19.58 -18.16
C SER A 53 -17.48 -18.24 -17.43
N ARG A 54 -18.19 -17.19 -17.83
CA ARG A 54 -18.17 -15.86 -17.17
C ARG A 54 -19.31 -15.61 -16.19
N SER A 55 -20.13 -16.62 -15.92
CA SER A 55 -21.24 -16.49 -14.97
C SER A 55 -20.76 -16.65 -13.51
N PRO A 56 -21.46 -16.07 -12.53
CA PRO A 56 -21.17 -16.31 -11.10
C PRO A 56 -21.14 -17.80 -10.73
N SER A 57 -22.00 -18.61 -11.36
CA SER A 57 -22.02 -20.06 -11.17
C SER A 57 -20.72 -20.76 -11.62
N ALA A 58 -20.05 -20.25 -12.65
CA ALA A 58 -18.74 -20.77 -13.06
C ALA A 58 -17.66 -20.42 -12.04
N ASP A 59 -17.74 -19.25 -11.39
CA ASP A 59 -16.80 -18.86 -10.34
C ASP A 59 -16.97 -19.70 -9.06
N GLU A 60 -18.20 -19.99 -8.66
CA GLU A 60 -18.51 -20.93 -7.58
C GLU A 60 -17.90 -22.32 -7.85
N LEU A 61 -18.02 -22.82 -9.08
CA LEU A 61 -17.43 -24.11 -9.47
C LEU A 61 -15.90 -24.09 -9.46
N ARG A 62 -15.26 -22.99 -9.94
CA ARG A 62 -13.81 -22.83 -9.87
C ARG A 62 -13.30 -22.87 -8.43
N LEU A 63 -13.99 -22.15 -7.52
CA LEU A 63 -13.66 -22.15 -6.10
C LEU A 63 -13.75 -23.57 -5.50
N ALA A 64 -14.80 -24.32 -5.84
CA ALA A 64 -14.96 -25.69 -5.36
C ALA A 64 -13.92 -26.67 -5.95
N LEU A 65 -13.53 -26.50 -7.23
CA LEU A 65 -12.45 -27.27 -7.85
C LEU A 65 -11.11 -27.02 -7.13
N HIS A 66 -10.78 -25.75 -6.85
CA HIS A 66 -9.59 -25.40 -6.09
C HIS A 66 -9.62 -25.92 -4.65
N ALA A 67 -10.76 -25.82 -3.97
CA ALA A 67 -10.94 -26.36 -2.62
C ALA A 67 -10.75 -27.89 -2.60
N SER A 68 -11.31 -28.59 -3.59
CA SER A 68 -11.17 -30.05 -3.73
C SER A 68 -9.71 -30.47 -3.99
N ALA A 69 -9.01 -29.73 -4.86
CA ALA A 69 -7.59 -29.97 -5.11
C ALA A 69 -6.74 -29.68 -3.86
N ALA A 70 -7.03 -28.61 -3.11
CA ALA A 70 -6.34 -28.31 -1.86
C ALA A 70 -6.50 -29.42 -0.82
N GLN A 71 -7.72 -29.96 -0.66
CA GLN A 71 -7.98 -31.10 0.22
C GLN A 71 -7.21 -32.36 -0.19
N LEU A 72 -7.11 -32.64 -1.50
CA LEU A 72 -6.42 -33.83 -2.01
C LEU A 72 -4.89 -33.67 -2.08
N LEU A 73 -4.37 -32.44 -2.02
CA LEU A 73 -2.93 -32.18 -1.93
C LEU A 73 -2.40 -32.36 -0.50
N ASP A 74 -3.24 -32.15 0.51
CA ASP A 74 -2.90 -32.47 1.90
C ASP A 74 -2.85 -34.01 2.10
N PRO A 75 -1.71 -34.59 2.48
CA PRO A 75 -1.56 -36.04 2.59
C PRO A 75 -2.43 -36.67 3.70
N VAL A 76 -2.72 -35.93 4.78
CA VAL A 76 -3.53 -36.41 5.90
C VAL A 76 -5.01 -36.43 5.50
N VAL A 77 -5.48 -35.33 4.92
CA VAL A 77 -6.87 -35.21 4.44
C VAL A 77 -7.13 -36.19 3.29
N ARG A 78 -6.19 -36.33 2.35
CA ARG A 78 -6.27 -37.31 1.27
C ARG A 78 -6.36 -38.74 1.82
N GLY A 79 -5.55 -39.09 2.83
CA GLY A 79 -5.62 -40.41 3.48
C GLY A 79 -7.02 -40.71 4.04
N HIS A 80 -7.59 -39.75 4.78
CA HIS A 80 -8.94 -39.89 5.33
C HIS A 80 -10.02 -39.97 4.24
N LEU A 81 -9.92 -39.16 3.19
CA LEU A 81 -10.86 -39.19 2.06
C LEU A 81 -10.78 -40.51 1.29
N LEU A 82 -9.58 -41.09 1.13
CA LEU A 82 -9.41 -42.42 0.55
C LEU A 82 -10.08 -43.49 1.40
N GLU A 83 -9.96 -43.44 2.73
CA GLU A 83 -10.64 -44.40 3.62
C GLU A 83 -12.18 -44.29 3.53
N VAL A 84 -12.71 -43.07 3.46
CA VAL A 84 -14.16 -42.82 3.41
C VAL A 84 -14.74 -43.20 2.04
N TRP A 85 -14.02 -42.96 0.94
CA TRP A 85 -14.55 -43.07 -0.42
C TRP A 85 -14.08 -44.30 -1.20
N ALA A 86 -12.99 -44.97 -0.81
CA ALA A 86 -12.55 -46.23 -1.44
C ALA A 86 -13.62 -47.35 -1.46
N PRO A 87 -14.51 -47.50 -0.46
CA PRO A 87 -15.58 -48.51 -0.50
C PRO A 87 -16.59 -48.30 -1.64
N TRP A 88 -16.75 -47.05 -2.09
CA TRP A 88 -17.72 -46.64 -3.11
C TRP A 88 -17.13 -46.60 -4.52
N ALA A 89 -15.81 -46.72 -4.65
CA ALA A 89 -15.07 -46.64 -5.92
C ALA A 89 -15.07 -47.96 -6.72
N ARG A 90 -15.83 -48.99 -6.33
CA ARG A 90 -16.05 -50.18 -7.16
C ARG A 90 -17.06 -49.84 -8.26
N PRO A 91 -16.69 -49.94 -9.55
CA PRO A 91 -17.63 -49.64 -10.62
C PRO A 91 -18.73 -50.71 -10.68
N ALA A 92 -19.99 -50.27 -10.57
CA ALA A 92 -21.12 -51.02 -11.12
C ALA A 92 -21.11 -50.80 -12.64
N GLY A 93 -20.66 -51.80 -13.40
CA GLY A 93 -20.83 -51.86 -14.86
C GLY A 93 -19.53 -51.74 -15.68
N GLU A 94 -18.74 -52.81 -15.73
CA GLU A 94 -17.79 -53.07 -16.82
C GLU A 94 -18.53 -53.76 -18.00
N GLU A 95 -19.31 -53.00 -18.76
CA GLU A 95 -19.71 -53.37 -20.13
C GLU A 95 -19.67 -52.10 -21.00
N GLY A 96 -18.54 -51.80 -21.63
CA GLY A 96 -18.53 -50.68 -22.59
C GLY A 96 -17.20 -50.16 -23.13
N LEU A 97 -16.04 -50.52 -22.58
CA LEU A 97 -14.75 -49.99 -23.06
C LEU A 97 -13.70 -51.09 -23.21
N LYS A 98 -13.94 -52.01 -24.16
CA LYS A 98 -12.95 -52.99 -24.61
C LYS A 98 -12.60 -52.70 -26.07
N GLY A 99 -11.71 -51.74 -26.27
CA GLY A 99 -11.32 -51.27 -27.60
C GLY A 99 -10.14 -50.30 -27.61
N ALA A 100 -9.18 -50.44 -26.70
CA ALA A 100 -7.98 -49.59 -26.65
C ALA A 100 -6.73 -50.26 -26.04
N GLU A 101 -6.67 -51.60 -25.97
CA GLU A 101 -5.52 -52.30 -25.34
C GLU A 101 -4.54 -52.95 -26.33
N ASP A 102 -4.82 -52.98 -27.64
CA ASP A 102 -3.88 -53.55 -28.64
C ASP A 102 -2.90 -52.51 -29.25
N ALA A 103 -2.65 -51.38 -28.58
CA ALA A 103 -1.66 -50.37 -28.99
C ALA A 103 -0.53 -50.14 -27.96
N ALA A 104 -0.30 -51.09 -27.05
CA ALA A 104 0.77 -51.02 -26.05
C ALA A 104 2.13 -51.47 -26.61
N GLY A 105 2.71 -50.63 -27.47
CA GLY A 105 4.15 -50.56 -27.75
C GLY A 105 4.79 -49.29 -27.17
N GLY A 106 4.21 -48.75 -26.09
CA GLY A 106 4.39 -47.34 -25.66
C GLY A 106 5.36 -47.06 -24.50
N ASP A 107 6.05 -48.06 -23.95
CA ASP A 107 6.90 -47.85 -22.77
C ASP A 107 8.08 -46.89 -23.04
N GLY A 108 8.61 -46.87 -24.26
CA GLY A 108 9.72 -45.98 -24.63
C GLY A 108 9.32 -44.49 -24.74
N VAL A 109 8.09 -44.18 -25.13
CA VAL A 109 7.65 -42.79 -25.35
C VAL A 109 7.38 -42.09 -24.01
N THR A 110 6.78 -42.80 -23.07
CA THR A 110 6.49 -42.28 -21.72
C THR A 110 7.79 -42.08 -20.93
N ALA A 111 8.74 -43.03 -21.04
CA ALA A 111 10.06 -42.90 -20.45
C ALA A 111 10.88 -41.74 -21.05
N ARG A 112 10.73 -41.47 -22.37
CA ARG A 112 11.36 -40.32 -23.03
C ARG A 112 10.82 -38.97 -22.53
N LEU A 113 9.50 -38.81 -22.45
CA LEU A 113 8.89 -37.56 -21.96
C LEU A 113 9.26 -37.26 -20.51
N ALA A 114 9.39 -38.30 -19.68
CA ALA A 114 9.89 -38.16 -18.31
C ALA A 114 11.37 -37.72 -18.27
N LEU A 115 12.21 -38.24 -19.18
CA LEU A 115 13.61 -37.84 -19.27
C LEU A 115 13.77 -36.39 -19.76
N GLU A 116 12.89 -35.90 -20.64
CA GLU A 116 12.88 -34.50 -21.09
C GLU A 116 12.57 -33.54 -19.93
N ALA A 117 11.59 -33.86 -19.08
CA ALA A 117 11.27 -33.08 -17.89
C ALA A 117 12.43 -33.07 -16.87
N ASP A 118 13.07 -34.22 -16.67
CA ASP A 118 14.23 -34.35 -15.80
C ASP A 118 15.47 -33.62 -16.34
N ALA A 119 15.66 -33.59 -17.65
CA ALA A 119 16.72 -32.80 -18.30
C ALA A 119 16.55 -31.31 -18.03
N VAL A 120 15.32 -30.80 -18.11
CA VAL A 120 15.01 -29.39 -17.79
C VAL A 120 15.28 -29.09 -16.32
N MET A 121 14.88 -29.97 -15.40
CA MET A 121 15.18 -29.80 -13.97
C MET A 121 16.68 -29.90 -13.65
N ALA A 122 17.40 -30.86 -14.24
CA ALA A 122 18.83 -31.02 -14.03
C ALA A 122 19.61 -29.79 -14.53
N MET A 123 19.22 -29.24 -15.69
CA MET A 123 19.78 -27.98 -16.20
C MET A 123 19.48 -26.80 -15.27
N ALA A 124 18.26 -26.69 -14.76
CA ALA A 124 17.89 -25.63 -13.82
C ALA A 124 18.68 -25.74 -12.50
N THR A 125 18.90 -26.96 -12.01
CA THR A 125 19.58 -27.22 -10.73
C THR A 125 21.08 -26.97 -10.81
N HIS A 126 21.72 -27.35 -11.92
CA HIS A 126 23.18 -27.26 -12.09
C HIS A 126 23.64 -26.02 -12.86
N GLY A 127 22.75 -25.08 -13.16
CA GLY A 127 23.09 -23.82 -13.82
C GLY A 127 23.43 -23.96 -15.30
N GLY A 128 22.73 -24.83 -16.02
CA GLY A 128 22.84 -25.02 -17.47
C GLY A 128 23.53 -26.31 -17.89
N TRP A 129 24.06 -26.32 -19.10
CA TRP A 129 24.67 -27.51 -19.71
C TRP A 129 26.14 -27.67 -19.28
N ASN A 130 26.40 -28.54 -18.31
CA ASN A 130 27.77 -28.82 -17.84
C ASN A 130 27.96 -30.31 -17.50
N ALA A 131 29.20 -30.67 -17.13
CA ALA A 131 29.58 -32.06 -16.85
C ALA A 131 28.80 -32.70 -15.69
N ARG A 132 28.25 -31.90 -14.75
CA ARG A 132 27.40 -32.41 -13.66
C ARG A 132 26.00 -32.71 -14.18
N THR A 133 25.40 -31.81 -14.96
CA THR A 133 24.11 -32.03 -15.65
C THR A 133 24.14 -33.28 -16.53
N LEU A 134 25.21 -33.47 -17.30
CA LEU A 134 25.40 -34.66 -18.14
C LEU A 134 25.50 -35.96 -17.32
N ARG A 135 26.20 -35.92 -16.18
CA ARG A 135 26.34 -37.09 -15.31
C ARG A 135 25.02 -37.49 -14.66
N ASP A 136 24.25 -36.51 -14.18
CA ASP A 136 22.92 -36.70 -13.62
C ASP A 136 21.94 -37.26 -14.67
N LEU A 137 21.97 -36.71 -15.88
CA LEU A 137 21.12 -37.19 -16.97
C LEU A 137 21.46 -38.61 -17.41
N THR A 138 22.75 -38.96 -17.41
CA THR A 138 23.20 -40.33 -17.71
C THR A 138 22.71 -41.30 -16.64
N MET A 139 22.81 -40.94 -15.35
CA MET A 139 22.26 -41.74 -14.25
C MET A 139 20.73 -41.91 -14.35
N MET A 140 20.00 -40.84 -14.67
CA MET A 140 18.54 -40.88 -14.78
C MET A 140 18.04 -41.65 -16.01
N ALA A 141 18.82 -41.67 -17.09
CA ALA A 141 18.55 -42.49 -18.26
C ALA A 141 18.81 -43.98 -17.98
N ASP A 142 19.93 -44.30 -17.34
CA ASP A 142 20.29 -45.67 -16.96
C ASP A 142 19.28 -46.27 -15.97
N ALA A 143 18.84 -45.48 -14.99
CA ALA A 143 17.79 -45.87 -14.03
C ALA A 143 16.43 -46.16 -14.69
N ARG A 144 16.21 -45.69 -15.93
CA ARG A 144 14.98 -45.91 -16.70
C ARG A 144 15.16 -46.92 -17.84
N GLY A 145 16.31 -47.58 -17.93
CA GLY A 145 16.62 -48.53 -18.99
C GLY A 145 16.65 -47.90 -20.39
N LEU A 146 16.87 -46.58 -20.49
CA LEU A 146 16.93 -45.88 -21.76
C LEU A 146 18.32 -46.04 -22.38
N SER A 147 18.36 -46.39 -23.66
CA SER A 147 19.62 -46.51 -24.39
C SER A 147 20.25 -45.14 -24.63
N SER A 148 21.56 -45.09 -24.88
CA SER A 148 22.26 -43.85 -25.22
C SER A 148 21.66 -43.13 -26.45
N ASP A 149 21.06 -43.89 -27.37
CA ASP A 149 20.35 -43.33 -28.53
C ASP A 149 19.01 -42.69 -28.14
N ASP A 150 18.30 -43.25 -27.15
CA ASP A 150 17.05 -42.66 -26.66
C ASP A 150 17.27 -41.33 -25.97
N VAL A 151 18.36 -41.23 -25.21
CA VAL A 151 18.85 -39.99 -24.59
C VAL A 151 19.24 -38.98 -25.67
N ALA A 152 20.00 -39.39 -26.68
CA ALA A 152 20.44 -38.48 -27.74
C ALA A 152 19.26 -37.89 -28.54
N VAL A 153 18.18 -38.64 -28.72
CA VAL A 153 16.96 -38.16 -29.40
C VAL A 153 16.10 -37.30 -28.47
N ALA A 154 15.98 -37.63 -27.18
CA ALA A 154 15.30 -36.79 -26.18
C ALA A 154 15.97 -35.40 -26.08
N LEU A 155 17.31 -35.39 -26.06
CA LEU A 155 18.09 -34.15 -26.02
C LEU A 155 18.03 -33.35 -27.32
N ARG A 156 17.94 -34.03 -28.49
CA ARG A 156 17.70 -33.35 -29.77
C ARG A 156 16.33 -32.70 -29.83
N ALA A 157 15.30 -33.32 -29.26
CA ALA A 157 13.95 -32.75 -29.18
C ALA A 157 13.92 -31.43 -28.37
N LEU A 158 14.71 -31.34 -27.30
CA LEU A 158 14.88 -30.11 -26.51
C LEU A 158 15.61 -28.98 -27.26
N SER A 159 16.45 -29.31 -28.24
CA SER A 159 17.23 -28.35 -29.03
C SER A 159 16.54 -27.87 -30.32
N GLY A 160 15.41 -28.46 -30.70
CA GLY A 160 14.66 -28.06 -31.90
C GLY A 160 13.79 -26.81 -31.67
N PRO A 161 13.64 -25.92 -32.67
CA PRO A 161 12.68 -24.82 -32.58
C PRO A 161 11.26 -25.40 -32.44
N SER A 162 10.58 -25.05 -31.34
CA SER A 162 9.23 -25.49 -31.02
C SER A 162 8.21 -25.01 -32.07
N SER A 163 8.10 -25.74 -33.17
CA SER A 163 6.99 -25.64 -34.12
C SER A 163 5.77 -26.35 -33.55
N ARG A 164 4.98 -25.61 -32.77
CA ARG A 164 3.58 -25.93 -32.48
C ARG A 164 2.78 -24.64 -32.54
N ALA A 165 2.74 -24.07 -33.74
CA ALA A 165 1.69 -23.14 -34.11
C ALA A 165 0.40 -23.96 -34.32
N VAL A 166 -0.61 -23.69 -33.50
CA VAL A 166 -1.98 -24.16 -33.73
C VAL A 166 -2.50 -23.41 -34.96
N GLU A 167 -2.61 -24.10 -36.10
CA GLU A 167 -3.30 -23.60 -37.28
C GLU A 167 -4.78 -23.33 -36.92
N SER A 168 -5.19 -22.06 -37.01
CA SER A 168 -6.60 -21.67 -36.99
C SER A 168 -7.20 -21.87 -38.38
N PRO A 169 -8.40 -22.45 -38.53
CA PRO A 169 -9.02 -22.63 -39.83
C PRO A 169 -9.44 -21.28 -40.41
N ALA A 170 -8.94 -20.99 -41.62
CA ALA A 170 -9.28 -19.82 -42.40
C ALA A 170 -10.76 -19.86 -42.81
N VAL A 171 -11.51 -18.82 -42.42
CA VAL A 171 -12.84 -18.55 -42.94
C VAL A 171 -12.70 -17.90 -44.31
N GLU A 172 -12.88 -18.69 -45.36
CA GLU A 172 -13.12 -18.21 -46.73
C GLU A 172 -14.41 -17.39 -46.78
N ARG A 173 -14.30 -16.10 -47.11
CA ARG A 173 -15.43 -15.27 -47.54
C ARG A 173 -15.56 -15.37 -49.05
N SER A 174 -16.53 -16.15 -49.52
CA SER A 174 -17.01 -16.12 -50.91
C SER A 174 -17.94 -14.91 -51.11
N VAL A 175 -17.63 -14.12 -52.14
CA VAL A 175 -18.45 -13.03 -52.67
C VAL A 175 -19.42 -13.59 -53.72
N GLY A 176 -20.69 -13.14 -53.66
CA GLY A 176 -21.63 -13.11 -54.79
C GLY A 176 -23.03 -13.68 -54.48
N PRO A 177 -24.04 -13.39 -55.32
CA PRO A 177 -24.72 -12.10 -55.49
C PRO A 177 -26.24 -12.19 -55.24
N GLY A 178 -26.93 -11.04 -55.25
CA GLY A 178 -28.29 -10.90 -54.70
C GLY A 178 -29.49 -11.38 -55.53
N SER A 179 -30.65 -11.34 -54.86
CA SER A 179 -32.02 -11.21 -55.40
C SER A 179 -32.92 -10.86 -54.19
N ALA A 180 -33.59 -9.71 -54.17
CA ALA A 180 -34.90 -9.42 -54.74
C ALA A 180 -36.09 -10.11 -54.02
N ARG A 181 -36.95 -9.22 -53.49
CA ARG A 181 -38.41 -9.31 -53.29
C ARG A 181 -39.03 -9.90 -52.01
N ASP A 182 -39.99 -9.08 -51.59
CA ASP A 182 -41.33 -9.37 -51.07
C ASP A 182 -41.57 -9.53 -49.56
N SER A 183 -42.11 -8.43 -49.01
CA SER A 183 -43.50 -8.33 -48.51
C SER A 183 -43.96 -9.23 -47.37
N GLY A 184 -44.46 -8.58 -46.31
CA GLY A 184 -45.57 -9.13 -45.54
C GLY A 184 -45.67 -8.65 -44.11
N ALA A 185 -46.60 -7.71 -43.87
CA ALA A 185 -47.51 -7.54 -42.73
C ALA A 185 -47.19 -8.32 -41.43
N GLY A 186 -47.26 -7.77 -40.22
CA GLY A 186 -47.95 -6.58 -39.75
C GLY A 186 -48.49 -6.90 -38.35
N ALA A 187 -48.41 -5.94 -37.41
CA ALA A 187 -49.33 -5.83 -36.27
C ALA A 187 -49.05 -4.51 -35.53
N ARG A 188 -49.97 -3.56 -35.69
CA ARG A 188 -50.14 -2.39 -34.83
C ARG A 188 -50.72 -2.84 -33.49
N VAL A 189 -50.21 -2.28 -32.39
CA VAL A 189 -51.04 -1.75 -31.31
C VAL A 189 -50.43 -0.41 -30.88
N ASP A 190 -51.21 0.64 -31.11
CA ASP A 190 -51.03 2.00 -30.62
C ASP A 190 -51.24 2.06 -29.10
N ALA A 191 -50.48 2.89 -28.38
CA ALA A 191 -50.97 4.21 -27.95
C ALA A 191 -50.15 4.83 -26.79
N ARG A 192 -49.61 6.04 -27.06
CA ARG A 192 -49.47 7.23 -26.19
C ARG A 192 -48.54 7.11 -24.96
N GLY A 193 -47.57 7.99 -24.73
CA GLY A 193 -47.20 9.26 -25.36
C GLY A 193 -46.02 9.87 -24.60
N GLY A 194 -45.36 10.87 -25.19
CA GLY A 194 -44.28 11.61 -24.51
C GLY A 194 -43.15 11.99 -25.46
N THR A 195 -43.44 12.95 -26.33
CA THR A 195 -42.48 13.62 -27.22
C THR A 195 -41.45 14.43 -26.42
N GLY A 196 -40.17 14.11 -26.61
CA GLY A 196 -39.02 14.90 -26.17
C GLY A 196 -37.97 14.87 -27.27
N ASP A 197 -38.09 15.82 -28.18
CA ASP A 197 -37.31 16.07 -29.39
C ASP A 197 -35.86 16.43 -29.04
N TRP A 198 -34.88 15.71 -29.60
CA TRP A 198 -33.50 16.21 -29.77
C TRP A 198 -33.03 15.85 -31.17
N VAL A 199 -33.10 16.86 -32.01
CA VAL A 199 -32.56 16.97 -33.36
C VAL A 199 -31.05 16.76 -33.34
N VAL A 200 -30.59 15.83 -34.19
CA VAL A 200 -29.22 15.77 -34.68
C VAL A 200 -29.12 16.67 -35.91
N PRO A 201 -28.13 17.58 -35.99
CA PRO A 201 -27.60 18.01 -37.28
C PRO A 201 -26.16 17.53 -37.43
N GLY A 202 -25.93 16.73 -38.45
CA GLY A 202 -24.60 16.41 -38.94
C GLY A 202 -23.92 17.59 -39.64
N GLY A 203 -22.58 17.56 -39.58
CA GLY A 203 -21.67 17.89 -40.68
C GLY A 203 -21.72 19.26 -41.33
N ALA A 204 -20.72 20.10 -41.04
CA ALA A 204 -20.18 21.06 -42.02
C ALA A 204 -18.68 21.32 -41.80
N ALA A 205 -17.92 20.95 -42.84
CA ALA A 205 -16.69 21.50 -43.39
C ALA A 205 -15.73 22.38 -42.55
N SER A 206 -14.46 21.99 -42.68
CA SER A 206 -13.22 22.70 -42.34
C SER A 206 -13.12 24.14 -42.88
N ALA A 207 -12.79 25.09 -42.00
CA ALA A 207 -12.28 26.41 -42.37
C ALA A 207 -11.22 26.94 -41.38
N GLY A 208 -9.98 27.02 -41.86
CA GLY A 208 -8.97 28.07 -41.59
C GLY A 208 -8.55 28.45 -40.16
N TRP A 209 -7.47 27.83 -39.65
CA TRP A 209 -6.72 28.26 -38.45
C TRP A 209 -5.69 29.37 -38.74
N GLY A 210 -6.15 30.53 -39.24
CA GLY A 210 -5.29 31.68 -39.57
C GLY A 210 -4.90 32.62 -38.41
N PRO A 211 -5.80 33.01 -37.49
CA PRO A 211 -5.53 34.13 -36.58
C PRO A 211 -4.98 33.76 -35.19
N ILE A 212 -4.83 32.47 -34.84
CA ILE A 212 -4.36 32.06 -33.49
C ILE A 212 -2.83 32.13 -33.35
N ARG A 213 -2.07 32.01 -34.45
CA ARG A 213 -0.59 32.05 -34.41
C ARG A 213 -0.03 33.45 -34.15
N THR A 214 -0.73 34.52 -34.54
CA THR A 214 -0.29 35.89 -34.29
C THR A 214 -0.52 36.32 -32.84
N ALA A 215 -1.59 35.86 -32.19
CA ALA A 215 -1.84 36.17 -30.78
C ALA A 215 -0.80 35.52 -29.83
N LEU A 216 -0.36 34.29 -30.12
CA LEU A 216 0.66 33.60 -29.32
C LEU A 216 2.07 34.20 -29.47
N ALA A 217 2.41 34.79 -30.62
CA ALA A 217 3.69 35.45 -30.82
C ALA A 217 3.82 36.76 -30.01
N TRP A 218 2.74 37.53 -29.87
CA TRP A 218 2.73 38.75 -29.04
C TRP A 218 2.77 38.44 -27.54
N ALA A 219 2.13 37.35 -27.09
CA ALA A 219 2.19 36.91 -25.71
C ALA A 219 3.60 36.45 -25.29
N ALA A 220 4.33 35.74 -26.17
CA ALA A 220 5.70 35.32 -25.90
C ALA A 220 6.69 36.51 -25.86
N GLY A 221 6.51 37.52 -26.70
CA GLY A 221 7.33 38.74 -26.69
C GLY A 221 7.16 39.58 -25.41
N GLY A 222 5.95 39.63 -24.85
CA GLY A 222 5.68 40.37 -23.60
C GLY A 222 6.37 39.76 -22.37
N VAL A 223 6.45 38.43 -22.29
CA VAL A 223 7.09 37.72 -21.16
C VAL A 223 8.60 37.93 -21.14
N VAL A 224 9.26 37.95 -22.31
CA VAL A 224 10.71 38.20 -22.40
C VAL A 224 11.06 39.63 -21.98
N LEU A 225 10.23 40.61 -22.35
CA LEU A 225 10.46 42.02 -22.01
C LEU A 225 10.33 42.26 -20.49
N VAL A 226 9.33 41.67 -19.84
CA VAL A 226 9.14 41.78 -18.39
C VAL A 226 10.30 41.11 -17.63
N THR A 227 10.78 39.97 -18.11
CA THR A 227 11.90 39.25 -17.48
C THR A 227 13.20 40.04 -17.56
N LEU A 228 13.47 40.73 -18.68
CA LEU A 228 14.65 41.58 -18.84
C LEU A 228 14.59 42.85 -17.96
N VAL A 229 13.41 43.44 -17.78
CA VAL A 229 13.22 44.59 -16.89
C VAL A 229 13.45 44.19 -15.44
N VAL A 230 12.93 43.03 -15.00
CA VAL A 230 13.15 42.53 -13.64
C VAL A 230 14.63 42.19 -13.38
N ALA A 231 15.33 41.59 -14.34
CA ALA A 231 16.77 41.30 -14.23
C ALA A 231 17.63 42.59 -14.16
N GLY A 232 17.23 43.63 -14.89
CA GLY A 232 17.89 44.94 -14.85
C GLY A 232 17.71 45.66 -13.51
N VAL A 233 16.53 45.55 -12.89
CA VAL A 233 16.24 46.18 -11.59
C VAL A 233 16.96 45.45 -10.44
N VAL A 234 17.09 44.12 -10.50
CA VAL A 234 17.83 43.35 -9.48
C VAL A 234 19.34 43.63 -9.51
N SER A 235 19.90 43.94 -10.69
CA SER A 235 21.33 44.26 -10.83
C SER A 235 21.70 45.67 -10.31
N LEU A 236 20.72 46.55 -10.09
CA LEU A 236 20.94 47.93 -9.65
C LEU A 236 20.86 48.14 -8.12
N VAL A 237 20.51 47.11 -7.34
CA VAL A 237 20.18 47.27 -5.90
C VAL A 237 21.13 46.52 -4.94
N VAL A 238 22.26 45.98 -5.40
CA VAL A 238 23.27 45.37 -4.51
C VAL A 238 24.50 46.29 -4.39
N PRO A 239 24.74 46.95 -3.24
CA PRO A 239 25.97 47.67 -3.00
C PRO A 239 27.10 46.69 -2.68
N GLY A 240 28.19 46.79 -3.41
CA GLY A 240 29.41 46.04 -3.17
C GLY A 240 30.09 46.42 -1.85
N SER A 241 30.58 45.41 -1.13
CA SER A 241 31.60 45.57 -0.10
C SER A 241 32.88 44.90 -0.62
N GLY A 242 33.88 45.73 -0.88
CA GLY A 242 35.20 45.33 -1.34
C GLY A 242 36.13 44.95 -0.19
N GLU A 243 37.04 44.04 -0.55
CA GLU A 243 38.48 44.00 -0.25
C GLU A 243 39.02 44.38 1.14
N GLY A 244 39.80 43.45 1.72
CA GLY A 244 40.67 43.75 2.87
C GLY A 244 41.49 42.57 3.35
N ALA A 245 42.68 42.44 2.76
CA ALA A 245 43.78 41.52 3.03
C ALA A 245 44.06 41.05 4.49
N GLY A 246 44.55 39.80 4.60
CA GLY A 246 45.92 39.57 5.08
C GLY A 246 46.14 39.05 6.52
N ALA A 247 47.04 38.07 6.58
CA ALA A 247 47.94 37.70 7.69
C ALA A 247 47.49 36.64 8.72
N GLY A 248 48.27 35.54 8.73
CA GLY A 248 48.90 35.01 9.94
C GLY A 248 48.11 33.97 10.75
N GLY A 249 48.58 32.71 10.72
CA GLY A 249 48.41 31.79 11.85
C GLY A 249 49.13 32.31 13.11
N PRO A 250 48.95 31.70 14.30
CA PRO A 250 49.33 30.30 14.47
C PRO A 250 48.47 29.47 15.45
N THR A 251 48.82 28.18 15.48
CA THR A 251 48.63 27.16 16.51
C THR A 251 48.43 27.65 17.96
N GLY A 252 47.51 27.02 18.69
CA GLY A 252 47.35 27.18 20.13
C GLY A 252 46.51 26.07 20.77
N ASP A 253 47.19 25.01 21.15
CA ASP A 253 46.79 24.00 22.13
C ASP A 253 46.42 24.66 23.49
N SER A 254 45.35 24.20 24.15
CA SER A 254 45.11 24.43 25.58
C SER A 254 44.01 23.51 26.10
N SER A 255 44.47 22.46 26.76
CA SER A 255 43.76 21.67 27.75
C SER A 255 43.51 22.44 29.07
N ARG A 256 42.61 21.88 29.90
CA ARG A 256 42.43 22.05 31.36
C ARG A 256 41.61 23.24 31.90
N GLY A 257 40.59 22.88 32.70
CA GLY A 257 40.54 23.34 34.10
C GLY A 257 39.18 23.78 34.66
N GLY A 258 38.75 23.17 35.77
CA GLY A 258 37.75 23.67 36.74
C GLY A 258 36.41 22.92 36.69
N ALA A 259 36.07 21.94 37.53
CA ALA A 259 36.12 21.82 39.00
C ALA A 259 35.31 22.90 39.75
N GLY A 260 34.01 22.62 39.91
CA GLY A 260 33.23 22.66 41.15
C GLY A 260 33.03 23.97 41.92
N VAL A 261 31.77 24.33 42.18
CA VAL A 261 31.35 24.95 43.45
C VAL A 261 29.95 24.47 43.84
N VAL A 262 29.87 24.00 45.08
CA VAL A 262 28.70 23.63 45.88
C VAL A 262 27.97 24.90 46.35
N GLY A 263 26.66 24.98 46.15
CA GLY A 263 25.79 26.01 46.75
C GLY A 263 24.82 25.38 47.75
N ARG A 264 25.10 25.57 49.04
CA ARG A 264 24.33 25.10 50.21
C ARG A 264 23.76 26.32 50.93
N GLY A 265 22.49 26.24 51.33
CA GLY A 265 21.85 27.05 52.38
C GLY A 265 21.20 28.36 51.89
N VAL A 266 20.15 28.91 52.52
CA VAL A 266 19.61 28.74 53.88
C VAL A 266 18.12 29.16 53.89
N ALA A 267 17.42 28.60 54.87
CA ALA A 267 16.06 28.81 55.33
C ALA A 267 15.49 30.25 55.37
N GLY A 268 14.17 30.33 55.16
CA GLY A 268 13.29 31.40 55.61
C GLY A 268 12.06 30.80 56.29
N ARG A 269 11.81 31.23 57.52
CA ARG A 269 10.86 30.76 58.53
C ARG A 269 9.80 31.86 58.74
N GLY A 270 8.52 31.51 58.95
CA GLY A 270 7.61 32.35 59.75
C GLY A 270 6.13 32.42 59.34
N GLY A 271 5.24 32.10 60.31
CA GLY A 271 3.79 32.42 60.34
C GLY A 271 2.88 31.20 60.16
N SER A 272 2.35 30.46 61.15
CA SER A 272 1.82 30.71 62.50
C SER A 272 0.50 31.51 62.56
N GLY A 273 -0.60 30.80 62.88
CA GLY A 273 -1.88 31.32 63.37
C GLY A 273 -3.08 30.72 62.60
N GLY A 274 -4.08 30.06 63.17
CA GLY A 274 -4.42 29.82 64.56
C GLY A 274 -5.49 28.72 64.67
N SER A 275 -5.50 28.10 65.85
CA SER A 275 -6.45 27.09 66.31
C SER A 275 -7.77 27.76 66.73
N GLY A 276 -8.90 27.13 66.42
CA GLY A 276 -10.23 27.49 66.92
C GLY A 276 -10.92 26.25 67.47
N VAL A 277 -11.21 26.30 68.77
CA VAL A 277 -11.68 25.24 69.66
C VAL A 277 -13.19 25.42 69.96
N ALA A 278 -13.87 24.29 70.11
CA ALA A 278 -15.06 23.98 70.94
C ALA A 278 -16.43 24.67 70.72
N GLY A 279 -17.45 23.85 71.03
CA GLY A 279 -18.89 24.13 71.06
C GLY A 279 -19.63 22.86 70.62
N GLU A 280 -19.62 21.76 71.39
CA GLU A 280 -20.40 21.54 72.61
C GLU A 280 -21.91 21.69 72.38
N ARG A 281 -22.58 20.55 72.18
CA ARG A 281 -24.00 20.32 72.51
C ARG A 281 -24.26 18.82 72.63
N GLU A 282 -24.19 18.35 73.86
CA GLU A 282 -25.04 17.27 74.35
C GLU A 282 -26.50 17.73 74.26
N ASP A 283 -27.41 16.89 73.77
CA ASP A 283 -28.45 16.39 74.67
C ASP A 283 -29.06 15.08 74.16
N ALA A 284 -29.53 14.31 75.14
CA ALA A 284 -29.73 12.89 75.12
C ALA A 284 -31.08 12.42 74.54
N GLY A 285 -31.16 11.11 74.26
CA GLY A 285 -32.35 10.36 74.66
C GLY A 285 -32.77 9.19 73.77
N ARG A 286 -32.50 7.97 74.27
CA ARG A 286 -33.31 6.72 74.19
C ARG A 286 -33.71 6.21 72.79
N GLY A 287 -33.55 4.95 72.42
CA GLY A 287 -33.24 3.72 73.15
C GLY A 287 -33.57 2.53 72.24
N GLY A 288 -32.77 1.47 72.32
CA GLY A 288 -33.27 0.10 72.49
C GLY A 288 -34.11 -0.51 71.36
N GLY A 289 -33.54 -1.47 70.64
CA GLY A 289 -34.31 -2.30 69.72
C GLY A 289 -33.46 -3.20 68.84
N THR A 290 -32.84 -4.22 69.42
CA THR A 290 -32.37 -5.41 68.69
C THR A 290 -33.59 -6.11 68.08
N GLY A 291 -33.83 -5.85 66.80
CA GLY A 291 -34.88 -6.49 66.00
C GLY A 291 -34.25 -7.27 64.85
N GLN A 292 -34.09 -8.57 65.07
CA GLN A 292 -33.88 -9.57 64.03
C GLN A 292 -35.16 -9.63 63.19
N GLY A 293 -35.13 -9.08 61.98
CA GLY A 293 -36.29 -8.96 61.07
C GLY A 293 -35.92 -9.42 59.67
N GLY A 294 -36.69 -10.38 59.16
CA GLY A 294 -36.39 -11.17 57.96
C GLY A 294 -36.34 -10.39 56.65
N GLY A 295 -35.78 -11.08 55.64
CA GLY A 295 -35.70 -10.64 54.26
C GLY A 295 -37.09 -10.36 53.70
N GLY A 296 -37.44 -9.07 53.71
CA GLY A 296 -38.53 -8.52 52.91
C GLY A 296 -38.01 -8.25 51.51
N ASP A 297 -38.64 -8.90 50.54
CA ASP A 297 -38.55 -8.66 49.12
C ASP A 297 -38.75 -7.16 48.85
N ALA A 298 -37.65 -6.44 48.63
CA ALA A 298 -37.66 -5.00 48.42
C ALA A 298 -38.22 -4.70 47.03
N GLY A 299 -39.47 -4.24 47.06
CA GLY A 299 -40.29 -3.68 46.00
C GLY A 299 -39.60 -3.36 44.67
N ALA A 300 -40.13 -3.99 43.62
CA ALA A 300 -40.06 -3.56 42.22
C ALA A 300 -40.80 -2.23 41.99
N GLY A 301 -40.42 -1.19 42.75
CA GLY A 301 -40.88 0.18 42.56
C GLY A 301 -40.10 0.83 41.40
N GLY A 302 -40.84 1.33 40.41
CA GLY A 302 -40.38 1.88 39.13
C GLY A 302 -38.93 2.31 39.05
N ALA A 303 -38.18 1.64 38.17
CA ALA A 303 -36.89 2.08 37.68
C ALA A 303 -37.06 3.38 36.89
N SER A 304 -37.25 4.48 37.62
CA SER A 304 -36.96 5.82 37.13
C SER A 304 -35.54 5.79 36.57
N GLY A 305 -35.35 6.35 35.38
CA GLY A 305 -34.14 6.22 34.56
C GLY A 305 -32.87 6.89 35.13
N GLY A 306 -32.64 6.77 36.43
CA GLY A 306 -31.47 7.30 37.14
C GLY A 306 -30.18 6.61 36.71
N PHE A 307 -29.09 7.36 36.88
CA PHE A 307 -27.73 6.85 36.74
C PHE A 307 -27.46 5.79 37.80
N VAL A 308 -26.76 4.74 37.39
CA VAL A 308 -26.37 3.62 38.25
C VAL A 308 -24.87 3.69 38.51
N GLU A 309 -24.49 3.55 39.79
CA GLU A 309 -23.08 3.40 40.19
C GLU A 309 -22.51 2.06 39.71
N ALA A 310 -21.22 2.05 39.36
CA ALA A 310 -20.58 0.87 38.77
C ALA A 310 -20.64 -0.36 39.69
N ASP A 311 -20.50 -0.18 41.00
CA ASP A 311 -20.58 -1.28 41.98
C ASP A 311 -21.99 -1.87 42.05
N ALA A 312 -23.02 -1.04 41.94
CA ALA A 312 -24.41 -1.51 41.89
C ALA A 312 -24.69 -2.28 40.58
N ALA A 313 -24.20 -1.78 39.44
CA ALA A 313 -24.29 -2.50 38.16
C ALA A 313 -23.58 -3.86 38.21
N ARG A 314 -22.36 -3.89 38.76
CA ARG A 314 -21.57 -5.10 38.95
C ARG A 314 -22.29 -6.11 39.86
N ALA A 315 -22.73 -5.67 41.04
CA ALA A 315 -23.46 -6.53 41.98
C ALA A 315 -24.76 -7.06 41.38
N GLY A 316 -25.46 -6.24 40.59
CA GLY A 316 -26.65 -6.62 39.85
C GLY A 316 -26.41 -7.73 38.82
N LEU A 317 -25.35 -7.61 38.03
CA LEU A 317 -24.94 -8.62 37.05
C LEU A 317 -24.42 -9.89 37.74
N ALA A 318 -23.62 -9.77 38.80
CA ALA A 318 -23.17 -10.92 39.59
C ALA A 318 -24.34 -11.69 40.23
N SER A 319 -25.39 -10.98 40.66
CA SER A 319 -26.62 -11.61 41.12
C SER A 319 -27.37 -12.32 39.98
N ALA A 320 -27.32 -11.82 38.75
CA ALA A 320 -27.89 -12.51 37.60
C ALA A 320 -27.13 -13.82 37.30
N VAL A 321 -25.79 -13.78 37.33
CA VAL A 321 -24.92 -14.97 37.20
C VAL A 321 -25.28 -16.02 38.27
N SER A 322 -25.39 -15.60 39.53
CA SER A 322 -25.67 -16.50 40.66
C SER A 322 -27.05 -17.18 40.57
N ARG A 323 -28.06 -16.47 40.03
CA ARG A 323 -29.42 -17.00 39.87
C ARG A 323 -29.58 -17.94 38.67
N LEU A 324 -28.67 -17.86 37.70
CA LEU A 324 -28.78 -18.57 36.43
C LEU A 324 -28.94 -20.09 36.60
N GLY A 325 -28.40 -20.67 37.68
CA GLY A 325 -28.54 -22.10 37.99
C GLY A 325 -29.96 -22.50 38.44
N ALA A 326 -30.64 -21.64 39.21
CA ALA A 326 -31.92 -21.95 39.83
C ALA A 326 -33.11 -21.40 39.03
N ASP A 327 -32.95 -20.23 38.42
CA ASP A 327 -34.00 -19.51 37.68
C ASP A 327 -33.37 -18.79 36.47
N PRO A 328 -33.26 -19.48 35.31
CA PRO A 328 -32.66 -18.90 34.12
C PRO A 328 -33.43 -17.69 33.58
N ASP A 329 -34.76 -17.68 33.64
CA ASP A 329 -35.59 -16.61 33.11
C ASP A 329 -35.52 -15.35 33.97
N GLY A 330 -35.55 -15.50 35.30
CA GLY A 330 -35.32 -14.40 36.23
C GLY A 330 -33.91 -13.85 36.15
N ALA A 331 -32.90 -14.71 35.97
CA ALA A 331 -31.52 -14.30 35.72
C ALA A 331 -31.39 -13.47 34.43
N SER A 332 -32.00 -13.89 33.32
CA SER A 332 -31.98 -13.12 32.07
C SER A 332 -32.69 -11.77 32.18
N SER A 333 -33.86 -11.70 32.84
CA SER A 333 -34.55 -10.44 33.09
C SER A 333 -33.73 -9.48 33.97
N LEU A 334 -33.00 -10.03 34.96
CA LEU A 334 -32.10 -9.25 35.81
C LEU A 334 -30.89 -8.74 35.02
N PHE A 335 -30.30 -9.59 34.18
CA PHE A 335 -29.21 -9.23 33.26
C PHE A 335 -29.62 -8.10 32.32
N GLU A 336 -30.76 -8.24 31.61
CA GLU A 336 -31.29 -7.22 30.69
C GLU A 336 -31.42 -5.85 31.36
N ARG A 337 -31.98 -5.82 32.58
CA ARG A 337 -32.16 -4.60 33.35
C ARG A 337 -30.83 -3.92 33.69
N TRP A 338 -29.89 -4.66 34.26
CA TRP A 338 -28.60 -4.09 34.69
C TRP A 338 -27.70 -3.77 33.51
N PHE A 339 -27.76 -4.55 32.43
CA PHE A 339 -27.06 -4.25 31.19
C PHE A 339 -27.55 -2.92 30.58
N ALA A 340 -28.87 -2.73 30.48
CA ALA A 340 -29.45 -1.48 29.99
C ALA A 340 -29.11 -0.27 30.89
N ALA A 341 -29.11 -0.46 32.21
CA ALA A 341 -28.71 0.59 33.15
C ALA A 341 -27.22 0.96 33.05
N SER A 342 -26.36 -0.04 32.80
CA SER A 342 -24.93 0.14 32.54
C SER A 342 -24.71 0.98 31.30
N GLY A 343 -25.44 0.70 30.21
CA GLY A 343 -25.38 1.46 28.95
C GLY A 343 -25.61 2.97 29.12
N ARG A 344 -26.40 3.38 30.11
CA ARG A 344 -26.67 4.81 30.39
C ARG A 344 -25.61 5.50 31.23
N SER A 345 -24.87 4.74 32.04
CA SER A 345 -24.05 5.29 33.14
C SER A 345 -22.55 5.11 32.95
N TRP A 346 -22.14 4.14 32.12
CA TRP A 346 -20.75 3.76 31.94
C TRP A 346 -19.77 4.87 31.52
N PRO A 347 -20.15 5.95 30.79
CA PRO A 347 -19.18 6.98 30.43
C PRO A 347 -18.61 7.71 31.65
N GLY A 348 -19.32 7.70 32.78
CA GLY A 348 -18.86 8.29 34.04
C GLY A 348 -18.04 7.35 34.92
N TRP A 349 -17.93 6.06 34.56
CA TRP A 349 -17.23 5.08 35.38
C TRP A 349 -15.72 5.09 35.11
N PRO A 350 -14.87 4.87 36.14
CA PRO A 350 -13.45 4.68 35.94
C PRO A 350 -13.16 3.36 35.18
N LEU A 351 -11.97 3.26 34.57
CA LEU A 351 -11.62 2.16 33.67
C LEU A 351 -11.70 0.78 34.35
N ASP A 352 -11.20 0.67 35.57
CA ASP A 352 -11.22 -0.55 36.39
C ASP A 352 -12.65 -1.03 36.67
N ALA A 353 -13.56 -0.11 37.00
CA ALA A 353 -14.96 -0.43 37.23
C ALA A 353 -15.67 -0.91 35.96
N ARG A 354 -15.38 -0.31 34.80
CA ARG A 354 -15.89 -0.79 33.51
C ARG A 354 -15.41 -2.21 33.21
N VAL A 355 -14.12 -2.47 33.39
CA VAL A 355 -13.54 -3.81 33.19
C VAL A 355 -14.21 -4.83 34.11
N ALA A 356 -14.47 -4.47 35.38
CA ALA A 356 -15.17 -5.34 36.32
C ALA A 356 -16.62 -5.65 35.87
N VAL A 357 -17.39 -4.64 35.46
CA VAL A 357 -18.77 -4.83 34.97
C VAL A 357 -18.79 -5.68 33.70
N VAL A 358 -17.88 -5.43 32.74
CA VAL A 358 -17.75 -6.26 31.53
C VAL A 358 -17.37 -7.69 31.88
N GLY A 359 -16.54 -7.90 32.90
CA GLY A 359 -16.19 -9.23 33.43
C GLY A 359 -17.42 -10.03 33.86
N GLU A 360 -18.35 -9.40 34.58
CA GLU A 360 -19.61 -10.06 34.98
C GLU A 360 -20.51 -10.39 33.76
N VAL A 361 -20.48 -9.57 32.70
CA VAL A 361 -21.18 -9.89 31.46
C VAL A 361 -20.58 -11.13 30.78
N VAL A 362 -19.25 -11.22 30.71
CA VAL A 362 -18.56 -12.39 30.14
C VAL A 362 -18.85 -13.64 30.97
N GLU A 363 -18.79 -13.57 32.30
CA GLU A 363 -19.13 -14.68 33.19
C GLU A 363 -20.58 -15.14 32.99
N PHE A 364 -21.53 -14.22 32.79
CA PHE A 364 -22.92 -14.58 32.48
C PHE A 364 -23.02 -15.43 31.21
N PHE A 365 -22.31 -15.06 30.13
CA PHE A 365 -22.33 -15.85 28.88
C PHE A 365 -21.67 -17.21 29.04
N HIS A 366 -20.58 -17.32 29.80
CA HIS A 366 -19.95 -18.61 30.11
C HIS A 366 -20.91 -19.54 30.87
N ARG A 367 -21.62 -19.01 31.88
CA ARG A 367 -22.58 -19.81 32.67
C ARG A 367 -23.90 -20.09 31.93
N ALA A 368 -24.20 -19.31 30.90
CA ALA A 368 -25.38 -19.46 30.05
C ALA A 368 -25.15 -20.37 28.84
N SER A 369 -23.93 -20.88 28.61
CA SER A 369 -23.58 -21.72 27.44
C SER A 369 -24.51 -22.92 27.29
N ASP A 370 -24.89 -23.53 28.41
CA ASP A 370 -25.73 -24.74 28.46
C ASP A 370 -27.23 -24.41 28.55
N LYS A 371 -27.59 -23.11 28.46
CA LYS A 371 -28.95 -22.58 28.63
C LYS A 371 -29.31 -21.69 27.44
N PRO A 372 -29.68 -22.28 26.29
CA PRO A 372 -29.85 -21.55 25.03
C PRO A 372 -30.85 -20.39 25.12
N GLY A 373 -31.95 -20.54 25.87
CA GLY A 373 -32.93 -19.47 26.09
C GLY A 373 -32.34 -18.26 26.82
N ALA A 374 -31.58 -18.50 27.90
CA ALA A 374 -30.94 -17.43 28.67
C ALA A 374 -29.84 -16.73 27.87
N SER A 375 -29.03 -17.51 27.13
CA SER A 375 -28.00 -16.97 26.24
C SER A 375 -28.60 -16.15 25.08
N ALA A 376 -29.70 -16.60 24.48
CA ALA A 376 -30.37 -15.88 23.38
C ALA A 376 -30.95 -14.54 23.86
N ARG A 377 -31.56 -14.51 25.05
CA ARG A 377 -32.07 -13.26 25.66
C ARG A 377 -30.96 -12.28 26.01
N ALA A 378 -29.89 -12.75 26.65
CA ALA A 378 -28.73 -11.92 26.95
C ALA A 378 -28.06 -11.39 25.68
N LEU A 379 -27.93 -12.23 24.65
CA LEU A 379 -27.43 -11.82 23.34
C LEU A 379 -28.32 -10.73 22.71
N SER A 380 -29.65 -10.90 22.75
CA SER A 380 -30.60 -9.87 22.27
C SER A 380 -30.49 -8.56 23.05
N ALA A 381 -30.21 -8.62 24.35
CA ALA A 381 -30.00 -7.42 25.18
C ALA A 381 -28.70 -6.69 24.80
N VAL A 382 -27.65 -7.45 24.47
CA VAL A 382 -26.35 -6.92 24.06
C VAL A 382 -26.40 -6.35 22.64
N THR A 383 -27.04 -7.02 21.68
CA THR A 383 -27.10 -6.57 20.28
C THR A 383 -28.21 -5.54 20.02
N GLY A 384 -29.28 -5.55 20.83
CA GLY A 384 -30.47 -4.73 20.64
C GLY A 384 -30.21 -3.21 20.54
N PRO A 385 -29.50 -2.59 21.50
CA PRO A 385 -29.22 -1.15 21.45
C PRO A 385 -28.48 -0.71 20.19
N GLY A 386 -27.58 -1.57 19.67
CA GLY A 386 -26.88 -1.31 18.42
C GLY A 386 -27.84 -1.22 17.22
N GLY A 387 -28.78 -2.17 17.10
CA GLY A 387 -29.71 -2.19 15.97
C GLY A 387 -30.64 -0.97 15.91
N VAL A 388 -31.09 -0.46 17.06
CA VAL A 388 -32.01 0.69 17.13
C VAL A 388 -31.35 1.96 16.61
N VAL A 389 -30.11 2.23 17.03
CA VAL A 389 -29.43 3.49 16.71
C VAL A 389 -29.03 3.60 15.24
N TRP A 390 -28.85 2.46 14.56
CA TRP A 390 -28.55 2.44 13.12
C TRP A 390 -29.78 2.48 12.22
N SER A 391 -30.98 2.45 12.79
CA SER A 391 -32.21 2.61 12.01
C SER A 391 -32.30 4.04 11.47
N ARG A 392 -32.39 4.19 10.14
CA ARG A 392 -32.54 5.51 9.48
C ARG A 392 -33.87 6.20 9.80
N GLU A 393 -34.82 5.47 10.37
CA GLU A 393 -36.20 5.92 10.58
C GLU A 393 -36.39 6.70 11.89
N ARG A 394 -35.54 6.47 12.91
CA ARG A 394 -35.68 7.10 14.22
C ARG A 394 -34.37 7.72 14.68
N ARG A 395 -34.45 8.95 15.20
CA ARG A 395 -33.30 9.61 15.84
C ARG A 395 -33.02 8.99 17.21
N PRO A 396 -31.75 8.70 17.53
CA PRO A 396 -31.40 8.24 18.85
C PRO A 396 -31.56 9.34 19.90
N GLU A 397 -32.07 8.97 21.06
CA GLU A 397 -32.03 9.79 22.27
C GLU A 397 -30.62 9.75 22.88
N GLY A 398 -30.27 10.74 23.71
CA GLY A 398 -28.92 10.83 24.27
C GLY A 398 -28.48 9.60 25.06
N TRP A 399 -29.42 8.92 25.74
CA TRP A 399 -29.10 7.68 26.46
C TRP A 399 -28.91 6.46 25.53
N GLU A 400 -29.53 6.46 24.36
CA GLU A 400 -29.40 5.40 23.34
C GLU A 400 -27.98 5.42 22.73
N VAL A 401 -27.36 6.60 22.62
CA VAL A 401 -25.95 6.74 22.19
C VAL A 401 -25.00 6.00 23.14
N GLY A 402 -25.10 6.28 24.44
CA GLY A 402 -24.28 5.61 25.45
C GLY A 402 -24.49 4.09 25.45
N ALA A 403 -25.76 3.65 25.34
CA ALA A 403 -26.11 2.25 25.31
C ALA A 403 -25.58 1.52 24.07
N ALA A 404 -25.65 2.14 22.89
CA ALA A 404 -25.09 1.57 21.67
C ALA A 404 -23.58 1.42 21.75
N VAL A 405 -22.85 2.46 22.16
CA VAL A 405 -21.38 2.40 22.31
C VAL A 405 -20.96 1.32 23.32
N TRP A 406 -21.67 1.22 24.45
CA TRP A 406 -21.48 0.15 25.44
C TRP A 406 -21.65 -1.23 24.83
N SER A 407 -22.76 -1.45 24.10
CA SER A 407 -23.06 -2.70 23.42
C SER A 407 -21.95 -3.11 22.45
N TYR A 408 -21.45 -2.18 21.62
CA TYR A 408 -20.35 -2.47 20.68
C TYR A 408 -19.04 -2.80 21.38
N GLY A 409 -18.70 -2.09 22.46
CA GLY A 409 -17.54 -2.42 23.29
C GLY A 409 -17.65 -3.83 23.90
N VAL A 410 -18.81 -4.16 24.49
CA VAL A 410 -19.05 -5.49 25.08
C VAL A 410 -18.97 -6.58 24.01
N MET A 411 -19.61 -6.39 22.85
CA MET A 411 -19.53 -7.31 21.72
C MET A 411 -18.08 -7.54 21.28
N GLY A 412 -17.28 -6.47 21.19
CA GLY A 412 -15.84 -6.57 20.94
C GLY A 412 -15.14 -7.49 21.92
N ARG A 413 -15.35 -7.29 23.23
CA ARG A 413 -14.78 -8.14 24.27
C ARG A 413 -15.21 -9.61 24.15
N LEU A 414 -16.49 -9.86 23.85
CA LEU A 414 -17.03 -11.22 23.68
C LEU A 414 -16.39 -11.96 22.52
N THR A 415 -16.02 -11.28 21.42
CA THR A 415 -15.36 -11.96 20.29
C THR A 415 -14.00 -12.57 20.60
N ARG A 416 -13.36 -12.16 21.70
CA ARG A 416 -12.08 -12.69 22.19
C ARG A 416 -12.21 -13.93 23.07
N GLU A 417 -13.41 -14.23 23.55
CA GLU A 417 -13.67 -15.37 24.41
C GLU A 417 -13.75 -16.65 23.57
N ARG A 418 -12.71 -17.50 23.67
CA ARG A 418 -12.58 -18.73 22.87
C ARG A 418 -13.57 -19.82 23.28
N ASP A 419 -13.98 -19.81 24.55
CA ASP A 419 -14.81 -20.87 25.12
C ASP A 419 -16.32 -20.58 24.99
N LEU A 420 -16.70 -19.46 24.37
CA LEU A 420 -18.11 -19.17 24.09
C LEU A 420 -18.66 -20.05 22.97
N PRO A 421 -19.96 -20.41 23.01
CA PRO A 421 -20.61 -21.14 21.94
C PRO A 421 -20.44 -20.45 20.58
N SER A 422 -20.16 -21.23 19.53
CA SER A 422 -19.94 -20.71 18.17
C SER A 422 -21.13 -19.94 17.62
N THR A 423 -22.35 -20.27 18.06
CA THR A 423 -23.60 -19.54 17.74
C THR A 423 -23.61 -18.13 18.34
N VAL A 424 -23.16 -17.96 19.58
CA VAL A 424 -23.03 -16.64 20.22
C VAL A 424 -21.97 -15.82 19.49
N LEU A 425 -20.80 -16.42 19.24
CA LEU A 425 -19.71 -15.73 18.52
C LEU A 425 -20.11 -15.34 17.09
N SER A 426 -20.84 -16.20 16.36
CA SER A 426 -21.30 -15.88 15.00
C SER A 426 -22.33 -14.76 15.00
N SER A 427 -23.28 -14.76 15.94
CA SER A 427 -24.25 -13.67 16.08
C SER A 427 -23.61 -12.36 16.50
N VAL A 428 -22.66 -12.37 17.46
CA VAL A 428 -21.91 -11.17 17.85
C VAL A 428 -21.12 -10.62 16.67
N ARG A 429 -20.40 -11.47 15.92
CA ARG A 429 -19.67 -11.05 14.72
C ARG A 429 -20.61 -10.51 13.64
N GLY A 430 -21.78 -11.12 13.44
CA GLY A 430 -22.80 -10.65 12.51
C GLY A 430 -23.32 -9.26 12.88
N ALA A 431 -23.64 -9.04 14.16
CA ALA A 431 -24.08 -7.74 14.67
C ALA A 431 -22.99 -6.66 14.56
N LEU A 432 -21.73 -7.00 14.87
CA LEU A 432 -20.60 -6.10 14.69
C LEU A 432 -20.40 -5.71 13.20
N ALA A 433 -20.42 -6.70 12.31
CA ALA A 433 -20.28 -6.47 10.88
C ALA A 433 -21.43 -5.62 10.31
N GLN A 434 -22.66 -5.86 10.74
CA GLN A 434 -23.84 -5.09 10.32
C GLN A 434 -23.82 -3.65 10.86
N GLY A 435 -23.36 -3.46 12.10
CA GLY A 435 -23.41 -2.15 12.76
C GLY A 435 -22.27 -1.21 12.40
N LEU A 436 -21.07 -1.76 12.22
CA LEU A 436 -19.84 -0.97 12.04
C LEU A 436 -19.28 -1.04 10.62
N ASP A 437 -19.90 -1.83 9.74
CA ASP A 437 -19.36 -2.17 8.41
C ASP A 437 -17.91 -2.72 8.50
N ALA A 438 -17.53 -3.28 9.65
CA ALA A 438 -16.18 -3.72 9.96
C ALA A 438 -16.22 -5.10 10.62
N THR A 439 -15.32 -5.99 10.19
CA THR A 439 -15.10 -7.26 10.88
C THR A 439 -14.11 -7.04 12.03
N PRO A 440 -14.45 -7.40 13.28
CA PRO A 440 -13.53 -7.27 14.40
C PRO A 440 -12.27 -8.12 14.17
N GLY A 441 -11.10 -7.50 14.32
CA GLY A 441 -9.82 -8.20 14.30
C GLY A 441 -9.57 -9.04 15.56
N ALA A 442 -8.50 -9.85 15.57
CA ALA A 442 -8.11 -10.64 16.74
C ALA A 442 -7.81 -9.77 17.99
N GLU A 443 -7.49 -8.50 17.77
CA GLU A 443 -7.18 -7.52 18.82
C GLU A 443 -8.42 -6.72 19.29
N ALA A 444 -9.64 -7.10 18.91
CA ALA A 444 -10.86 -6.38 19.29
C ALA A 444 -11.02 -6.24 20.82
N THR A 445 -10.68 -5.07 21.37
CA THR A 445 -10.94 -4.71 22.77
C THR A 445 -12.30 -4.01 22.93
N PHE A 446 -12.72 -3.83 24.18
CA PHE A 446 -13.88 -3.00 24.48
C PHE A 446 -13.69 -1.58 23.93
N GLU A 447 -12.54 -0.96 24.22
CA GLU A 447 -12.21 0.41 23.85
C GLU A 447 -12.16 0.58 22.33
N LEU A 448 -11.52 -0.35 21.61
CA LEU A 448 -11.39 -0.27 20.16
C LEU A 448 -12.76 -0.34 19.47
N MET A 449 -13.62 -1.28 19.89
CA MET A 449 -14.94 -1.43 19.28
C MET A 449 -15.91 -0.31 19.70
N ALA A 450 -15.78 0.20 20.92
CA ALA A 450 -16.54 1.36 21.36
C ALA A 450 -16.11 2.65 20.61
N GLN A 451 -14.81 2.85 20.37
CA GLN A 451 -14.30 3.96 19.55
C GLN A 451 -14.80 3.86 18.10
N ALA A 452 -14.78 2.66 17.50
CA ALA A 452 -15.32 2.43 16.16
C ALA A 452 -16.83 2.76 16.10
N ALA A 453 -17.59 2.36 17.13
CA ALA A 453 -18.99 2.73 17.26
C ALA A 453 -19.18 4.25 17.38
N CYS A 454 -18.37 4.94 18.17
CA CYS A 454 -18.41 6.40 18.23
C CYS A 454 -18.17 7.06 16.87
N GLY A 455 -17.16 6.60 16.11
CA GLY A 455 -16.87 7.12 14.77
C GLY A 455 -18.06 6.97 13.83
N ARG A 456 -18.63 5.76 13.75
CA ARG A 456 -19.79 5.49 12.91
C ARG A 456 -21.05 6.25 13.37
N LEU A 457 -21.23 6.41 14.68
CA LEU A 457 -22.37 7.13 15.24
C LEU A 457 -22.34 8.60 14.86
N ALA A 458 -21.16 9.24 14.88
CA ALA A 458 -21.03 10.63 14.48
C ALA A 458 -21.58 10.89 13.07
N THR A 459 -21.23 10.03 12.10
CA THR A 459 -21.74 10.10 10.73
C THR A 459 -23.27 9.99 10.68
N VAL A 460 -23.88 9.13 11.50
CA VAL A 460 -25.34 8.96 11.55
C VAL A 460 -26.04 10.13 12.24
N LEU A 461 -25.42 10.70 13.28
CA LEU A 461 -25.93 11.88 13.98
C LEU A 461 -25.83 13.15 13.12
N ALA A 462 -24.83 13.21 12.22
CA ALA A 462 -24.62 14.32 11.29
C ALA A 462 -25.51 14.24 10.04
N GLY A 463 -25.54 13.08 9.37
CA GLY A 463 -26.16 12.91 8.05
C GLY A 463 -27.67 12.70 8.09
N GLY A 464 -28.40 13.68 8.63
CA GLY A 464 -29.85 13.68 8.81
C GLY A 464 -30.59 12.67 7.93
N GLY A 465 -31.16 11.62 8.55
CA GLY A 465 -31.65 10.43 7.85
C GLY A 465 -32.53 10.75 6.63
N ALA A 466 -32.64 9.80 5.69
CA ALA A 466 -33.28 9.95 4.37
C ALA A 466 -34.69 10.60 4.37
N GLY A 467 -35.35 10.74 5.51
CA GLY A 467 -36.59 11.50 5.70
C GLY A 467 -36.45 12.99 5.99
N GLY A 468 -35.28 13.62 5.77
CA GLY A 468 -35.10 15.07 6.01
C GLY A 468 -35.11 15.47 7.48
N ALA A 469 -34.92 14.50 8.38
CA ALA A 469 -34.71 14.79 9.77
C ALA A 469 -33.31 15.42 9.91
N GLY A 470 -33.20 16.74 10.10
CA GLY A 470 -31.95 17.49 10.38
C GLY A 470 -31.02 16.95 11.50
N VAL A 471 -30.02 17.73 11.93
CA VAL A 471 -28.96 17.23 12.84
C VAL A 471 -29.51 16.81 14.21
N ALA A 472 -28.87 15.81 14.83
CA ALA A 472 -29.18 15.42 16.20
C ALA A 472 -29.05 16.60 17.18
N GLY A 473 -29.95 16.67 18.18
CA GLY A 473 -29.96 17.77 19.14
C GLY A 473 -28.75 17.78 20.08
N ALA A 474 -28.49 18.93 20.72
CA ALA A 474 -27.33 19.15 21.58
C ALA A 474 -27.10 18.08 22.67
N SER A 475 -28.16 17.58 23.30
CA SER A 475 -28.05 16.55 24.35
C SER A 475 -27.52 15.21 23.85
N VAL A 476 -27.75 14.89 22.57
CA VAL A 476 -27.26 13.67 21.92
C VAL A 476 -25.76 13.78 21.67
N TRP A 477 -25.30 14.93 21.19
CA TRP A 477 -23.88 15.23 21.00
C TRP A 477 -23.12 15.29 22.34
N GLU A 478 -23.71 15.85 23.40
CA GLU A 478 -23.11 15.81 24.74
C GLU A 478 -22.92 14.37 25.24
N ALA A 479 -23.90 13.49 25.02
CA ALA A 479 -23.79 12.07 25.37
C ALA A 479 -22.70 11.37 24.54
N TRP A 480 -22.61 11.69 23.24
CA TRP A 480 -21.57 11.17 22.35
C TRP A 480 -20.17 11.63 22.78
N ILE A 481 -19.96 12.92 23.07
CA ILE A 481 -18.67 13.46 23.55
C ILE A 481 -18.24 12.78 24.86
N LYS A 482 -19.19 12.54 25.78
CA LYS A 482 -18.94 11.79 27.02
C LYS A 482 -18.49 10.37 26.73
N ALA A 483 -19.17 9.67 25.82
CA ALA A 483 -18.80 8.32 25.41
C ALA A 483 -17.40 8.27 24.79
N VAL A 484 -17.08 9.18 23.86
CA VAL A 484 -15.74 9.29 23.25
C VAL A 484 -14.67 9.53 24.31
N SER A 485 -14.89 10.49 25.21
CA SER A 485 -13.93 10.82 26.27
C SER A 485 -13.70 9.67 27.26
N ALA A 486 -14.67 8.75 27.38
CA ALA A 486 -14.54 7.58 28.24
C ALA A 486 -13.70 6.46 27.61
N VAL A 487 -13.63 6.35 26.28
CA VAL A 487 -12.97 5.23 25.57
C VAL A 487 -11.71 5.61 24.81
N ALA A 488 -11.52 6.88 24.49
CA ALA A 488 -10.39 7.36 23.70
C ALA A 488 -9.34 8.08 24.56
N ASP A 489 -8.06 7.88 24.24
CA ASP A 489 -7.00 8.77 24.70
C ASP A 489 -7.20 10.19 24.13
N ALA A 490 -6.47 11.19 24.64
CA ALA A 490 -6.64 12.58 24.21
C ALA A 490 -6.50 12.79 22.70
N GLY A 491 -5.51 12.17 22.05
CA GLY A 491 -5.29 12.33 20.61
C GLY A 491 -6.34 11.61 19.76
N SER A 492 -6.79 10.43 20.19
CA SER A 492 -7.87 9.68 19.54
C SER A 492 -9.23 10.36 19.73
N ARG A 493 -9.47 10.95 20.92
CA ARG A 493 -10.65 11.77 21.23
C ARG A 493 -10.73 12.96 20.30
N ASP A 494 -9.67 13.76 20.22
CA ASP A 494 -9.67 14.99 19.44
C ASP A 494 -9.83 14.69 17.94
N ARG A 495 -9.25 13.57 17.45
CA ARG A 495 -9.51 13.06 16.09
C ARG A 495 -10.98 12.71 15.85
N LEU A 496 -11.60 11.93 16.73
CA LEU A 496 -13.02 11.56 16.61
C LEU A 496 -13.92 12.80 16.62
N VAL A 497 -13.67 13.76 17.51
CA VAL A 497 -14.44 15.02 17.59
C VAL A 497 -14.25 15.88 16.35
N LEU A 498 -13.04 15.98 15.80
CA LEU A 498 -12.78 16.69 14.55
C LEU A 498 -13.49 16.05 13.35
N THR A 499 -13.48 14.71 13.27
CA THR A 499 -14.22 13.98 12.22
C THR A 499 -15.72 14.20 12.36
N ALA A 500 -16.26 14.14 13.59
CA ALA A 500 -17.68 14.43 13.83
C ALA A 500 -18.06 15.87 13.44
N LEU A 501 -17.20 16.84 13.76
CA LEU A 501 -17.41 18.24 13.41
C LEU A 501 -17.42 18.43 11.89
N GLU A 502 -16.50 17.79 11.18
CA GLU A 502 -16.48 17.79 9.72
C GLU A 502 -17.71 17.10 9.12
N ASP A 503 -18.11 15.95 9.64
CA ASP A 503 -19.30 15.23 9.19
C ASP A 503 -20.56 16.11 9.31
N VAL A 504 -20.70 16.88 10.41
CA VAL A 504 -21.79 17.83 10.59
C VAL A 504 -21.73 18.95 9.55
N MET A 505 -20.56 19.53 9.28
CA MET A 505 -20.41 20.63 8.33
C MET A 505 -20.47 20.20 6.85
N VAL A 506 -20.22 18.92 6.54
CA VAL A 506 -20.21 18.42 5.14
C VAL A 506 -21.50 17.70 4.78
N MET A 507 -22.08 16.93 5.71
CA MET A 507 -23.28 16.13 5.45
C MET A 507 -24.54 16.68 6.13
N GLY A 508 -24.39 17.57 7.11
CA GLY A 508 -25.51 18.16 7.82
C GLY A 508 -26.17 19.31 7.04
N PRO A 509 -27.41 19.69 7.39
CA PRO A 509 -28.01 20.93 6.93
C PRO A 509 -27.21 22.16 7.39
N GLU A 510 -27.33 23.25 6.63
CA GLU A 510 -26.66 24.52 6.90
C GLU A 510 -27.05 25.07 8.29
N PRO A 511 -26.09 25.52 9.12
CA PRO A 511 -26.38 26.05 10.47
C PRO A 511 -27.28 27.28 10.50
N GLY A 512 -27.43 27.97 9.37
CA GLY A 512 -28.38 29.09 9.22
C GLY A 512 -29.84 28.63 9.07
N GLU A 513 -30.06 27.40 8.63
CA GLU A 513 -31.38 26.81 8.38
C GLU A 513 -31.80 25.83 9.48
N ASP A 514 -30.84 25.12 10.09
CA ASP A 514 -31.07 24.17 11.17
C ASP A 514 -30.31 24.56 12.44
N ARG A 515 -31.06 24.92 13.49
CA ARG A 515 -30.51 25.23 14.82
C ARG A 515 -29.75 24.04 15.43
N GLY A 516 -30.18 22.80 15.16
CA GLY A 516 -29.50 21.60 15.62
C GLY A 516 -28.09 21.45 15.04
N ALA A 517 -27.88 21.87 13.79
CA ALA A 517 -26.56 21.88 13.16
C ALA A 517 -25.64 22.91 13.83
N PHE A 518 -26.14 24.13 14.08
CA PHE A 518 -25.39 25.15 14.82
C PHE A 518 -25.01 24.67 16.23
N ASP A 519 -25.97 24.11 16.97
CA ASP A 519 -25.73 23.59 18.33
C ASP A 519 -24.70 22.45 18.30
N ALA A 520 -24.73 21.57 17.29
CA ALA A 520 -23.75 20.50 17.12
C ALA A 520 -22.34 21.04 16.86
N VAL A 521 -22.20 21.99 15.92
CA VAL A 521 -20.93 22.68 15.64
C VAL A 521 -20.37 23.33 16.90
N GLU A 522 -21.22 24.03 17.66
CA GLU A 522 -20.83 24.67 18.92
C GLU A 522 -20.30 23.65 19.94
N ARG A 523 -21.05 22.56 20.21
CA ARG A 523 -20.64 21.55 21.20
C ARG A 523 -19.37 20.82 20.81
N LEU A 524 -19.21 20.45 19.55
CA LEU A 524 -18.03 19.75 19.06
C LEU A 524 -16.80 20.66 19.05
N ALA A 525 -16.96 21.92 18.63
CA ALA A 525 -15.86 22.89 18.65
C ALA A 525 -15.40 23.22 20.08
N LEU A 526 -16.32 23.35 21.04
CA LEU A 526 -15.99 23.60 22.45
C LEU A 526 -15.38 22.36 23.15
N ALA A 527 -15.59 21.15 22.62
CA ALA A 527 -14.99 19.94 23.18
C ALA A 527 -13.49 19.80 22.84
N LEU A 528 -13.01 20.52 21.83
CA LEU A 528 -11.61 20.54 21.39
C LEU A 528 -10.79 21.55 22.20
N ALA A 529 -9.52 21.25 22.44
CA ALA A 529 -8.66 22.08 23.28
C ALA A 529 -8.00 23.26 22.53
N TRP A 530 -7.90 23.20 21.20
CA TRP A 530 -7.30 24.24 20.33
C TRP A 530 -5.91 24.71 20.75
N ARG A 531 -5.07 23.79 21.27
CA ARG A 531 -3.71 24.10 21.77
C ARG A 531 -2.67 24.15 20.66
N ALA A 532 -1.51 24.75 20.95
CA ALA A 532 -0.38 24.72 20.03
C ALA A 532 0.08 23.27 19.78
N GLY A 533 0.29 22.93 18.51
CA GLY A 533 0.69 21.58 18.07
C GLY A 533 -0.45 20.55 18.02
N ASP A 534 -1.69 20.93 18.34
CA ASP A 534 -2.85 20.06 18.20
C ASP A 534 -3.35 20.00 16.74
N ALA A 535 -3.83 18.84 16.31
CA ALA A 535 -4.35 18.60 14.96
C ALA A 535 -5.58 19.46 14.63
N SER A 536 -6.30 19.95 15.65
CA SER A 536 -7.48 20.81 15.50
C SER A 536 -7.19 22.11 14.74
N ARG A 537 -6.08 22.77 15.05
CA ARG A 537 -5.66 24.02 14.39
C ARG A 537 -5.37 23.80 12.91
N GLU A 538 -4.62 22.75 12.58
CA GLU A 538 -4.31 22.40 11.19
C GLU A 538 -5.56 21.95 10.41
N ARG A 539 -6.49 21.24 11.07
CA ARG A 539 -7.76 20.82 10.47
C ARG A 539 -8.64 22.02 10.13
N LEU A 540 -8.77 23.01 11.02
CA LEU A 540 -9.51 24.24 10.72
C LEU A 540 -8.92 24.96 9.51
N LEU A 541 -7.60 25.10 9.46
CA LEU A 541 -6.95 25.70 8.31
C LEU A 541 -7.37 24.95 7.03
N ARG A 542 -7.28 23.62 7.00
CA ARG A 542 -7.72 22.81 5.84
C ARG A 542 -9.19 23.05 5.46
N TRP A 543 -10.10 23.22 6.43
CA TRP A 543 -11.49 23.52 6.12
C TRP A 543 -11.67 24.85 5.40
N PHE A 544 -10.83 25.86 5.63
CA PHE A 544 -10.87 27.09 4.82
C PHE A 544 -10.58 26.85 3.34
N ASP A 545 -9.79 25.83 2.99
CA ASP A 545 -9.44 25.49 1.62
C ASP A 545 -10.46 24.53 0.97
N SER A 546 -11.24 23.80 1.77
CA SER A 546 -12.19 22.80 1.29
C SER A 546 -13.48 23.43 0.76
N GLY A 547 -13.78 23.22 -0.51
CA GLY A 547 -15.06 23.66 -1.12
C GLY A 547 -16.29 22.92 -0.59
N ASP A 548 -16.10 21.75 0.03
CA ASP A 548 -17.19 20.95 0.60
C ASP A 548 -17.72 21.53 1.92
N VAL A 549 -16.92 22.34 2.61
CA VAL A 549 -17.35 23.05 3.82
C VAL A 549 -17.93 24.40 3.42
N SER A 550 -19.21 24.60 3.73
CA SER A 550 -19.94 25.81 3.41
C SER A 550 -19.38 27.03 4.15
N ASN A 551 -19.67 28.22 3.62
CA ASN A 551 -19.33 29.47 4.32
C ASN A 551 -20.16 29.67 5.58
N ALA A 552 -21.38 29.15 5.64
CA ALA A 552 -22.22 29.27 6.83
C ALA A 552 -21.71 28.36 7.95
N ASP A 553 -21.22 27.17 7.63
CA ASP A 553 -20.51 26.28 8.56
C ASP A 553 -19.24 26.92 9.12
N LEU A 554 -18.38 27.44 8.24
CA LEU A 554 -17.17 28.15 8.66
C LEU A 554 -17.50 29.40 9.48
N SER A 555 -18.58 30.12 9.13
CA SER A 555 -19.05 31.28 9.91
C SER A 555 -19.49 30.86 11.31
N ALA A 556 -20.25 29.76 11.44
CA ALA A 556 -20.68 29.21 12.72
C ALA A 556 -19.48 28.76 13.56
N LEU A 557 -18.57 27.97 12.99
CA LEU A 557 -17.38 27.49 13.66
C LEU A 557 -16.47 28.64 14.12
N THR A 558 -16.11 29.56 13.22
CA THR A 558 -15.24 30.70 13.56
C THR A 558 -15.88 31.65 14.59
N ARG A 559 -17.22 31.78 14.59
CA ARG A 559 -17.96 32.49 15.64
C ARG A 559 -17.75 31.83 17.00
N VAL A 560 -17.96 30.52 17.10
CA VAL A 560 -17.76 29.75 18.34
C VAL A 560 -16.32 29.86 18.82
N LEU A 561 -15.34 29.80 17.91
CA LEU A 561 -13.93 29.96 18.25
C LEU A 561 -13.61 31.34 18.83
N SER A 562 -14.22 32.39 18.25
CA SER A 562 -14.01 33.76 18.69
C SER A 562 -14.70 34.10 20.03
N SER A 563 -15.77 33.39 20.39
CA SER A 563 -16.60 33.70 21.57
C SER A 563 -16.35 32.80 22.77
N GLY A 564 -15.94 31.53 22.58
CA GLY A 564 -15.99 30.55 23.67
C GLY A 564 -14.94 29.44 23.70
N SER A 565 -14.16 29.19 22.63
CA SER A 565 -13.31 27.98 22.58
C SER A 565 -11.96 28.06 23.31
N GLY A 566 -11.60 29.22 23.85
CA GLY A 566 -10.28 29.44 24.48
C GLY A 566 -9.11 29.34 23.50
N ALA A 567 -9.36 29.34 22.19
CA ALA A 567 -8.32 29.28 21.17
C ALA A 567 -7.41 30.52 21.25
N GLU A 568 -6.15 30.28 21.60
CA GLU A 568 -5.15 31.34 21.75
C GLU A 568 -4.97 32.15 20.45
N GLY A 569 -4.90 33.48 20.57
CA GLY A 569 -4.68 34.40 19.45
C GLY A 569 -5.92 34.67 18.58
N VAL A 570 -7.06 34.00 18.82
CA VAL A 570 -8.29 34.20 18.05
C VAL A 570 -9.12 35.34 18.65
N GLY A 571 -9.29 36.44 17.90
CA GLY A 571 -10.07 37.61 18.33
C GLY A 571 -11.49 37.65 17.77
N ALA A 572 -12.34 38.53 18.33
CA ALA A 572 -13.73 38.73 17.90
C ALA A 572 -13.88 39.17 16.41
N THR A 573 -12.81 39.66 15.78
CA THR A 573 -12.79 40.05 14.36
C THR A 573 -12.38 38.90 13.43
N MET A 574 -12.16 37.69 13.94
CA MET A 574 -11.75 36.51 13.18
C MET A 574 -12.92 35.57 12.88
N VAL A 575 -14.05 36.16 12.47
CA VAL A 575 -15.28 35.45 12.09
C VAL A 575 -15.49 35.58 10.58
N LEU A 576 -15.72 34.46 9.90
CA LEU A 576 -16.01 34.47 8.46
C LEU A 576 -17.44 34.97 8.21
N SER A 577 -17.61 35.80 7.17
CA SER A 577 -18.95 36.17 6.69
C SER A 577 -19.63 34.97 6.01
N GLN A 578 -20.95 34.81 6.17
CA GLN A 578 -21.70 33.74 5.49
C GLN A 578 -21.69 33.90 3.95
N VAL A 579 -21.52 35.13 3.46
CA VAL A 579 -21.44 35.45 2.02
C VAL A 579 -19.99 35.56 1.53
N ALA A 580 -19.03 35.05 2.29
CA ALA A 580 -17.61 35.23 2.00
C ALA A 580 -17.18 34.58 0.67
N GLY A 581 -16.40 35.31 -0.12
CA GLY A 581 -15.75 34.73 -1.31
C GLY A 581 -14.52 33.87 -0.95
N PRO A 582 -13.97 33.10 -1.92
CA PRO A 582 -12.73 32.34 -1.72
C PRO A 582 -11.54 33.21 -1.25
N HIS A 583 -11.49 34.46 -1.69
CA HIS A 583 -10.45 35.41 -1.25
C HIS A 583 -10.56 35.76 0.24
N GLU A 584 -11.77 35.98 0.76
CA GLU A 584 -11.99 36.28 2.17
C GLU A 584 -11.68 35.06 3.06
N ARG A 585 -12.03 33.84 2.60
CA ARG A 585 -11.61 32.59 3.24
C ARG A 585 -10.09 32.51 3.35
N ALA A 586 -9.37 32.77 2.26
CA ALA A 586 -7.91 32.73 2.23
C ALA A 586 -7.28 33.80 3.16
N LEU A 587 -7.83 35.02 3.20
CA LEU A 587 -7.37 36.07 4.12
C LEU A 587 -7.59 35.68 5.58
N LEU A 588 -8.77 35.16 5.92
CA LEU A 588 -9.06 34.77 7.30
C LEU A 588 -8.21 33.56 7.72
N ARG A 589 -8.03 32.58 6.83
CA ARG A 589 -7.10 31.47 7.01
C ARG A 589 -5.69 31.96 7.34
N ALA A 590 -5.17 32.92 6.58
CA ALA A 590 -3.84 33.49 6.81
C ALA A 590 -3.74 34.13 8.20
N ARG A 591 -4.79 34.83 8.66
CA ARG A 591 -4.84 35.40 10.02
C ARG A 591 -4.84 34.32 11.11
N TYR A 592 -5.58 33.22 10.94
CA TYR A 592 -5.53 32.08 11.87
C TYR A 592 -4.15 31.41 11.88
N ALA A 593 -3.54 31.22 10.71
CA ALA A 593 -2.20 30.66 10.61
C ALA A 593 -1.14 31.55 11.27
N GLU A 594 -1.23 32.87 11.10
CA GLU A 594 -0.38 33.85 11.77
C GLU A 594 -0.57 33.83 13.29
N ALA A 595 -1.82 33.87 13.76
CA ALA A 595 -2.17 33.82 15.19
C ALA A 595 -1.62 32.58 15.89
N TRP A 596 -1.47 31.47 15.17
CA TRP A 596 -0.97 30.20 15.69
C TRP A 596 0.50 29.91 15.37
N GLY A 597 1.22 30.83 14.74
CA GLY A 597 2.61 30.63 14.36
C GLY A 597 2.82 29.54 13.29
N LEU A 598 1.79 29.20 12.53
CA LEU A 598 1.81 28.19 11.48
C LEU A 598 2.30 28.76 10.13
N GLN A 599 3.22 29.73 10.14
CA GLN A 599 3.78 30.40 8.94
C GLN A 599 4.52 29.43 8.00
N SER A 600 4.93 28.25 8.50
CA SER A 600 5.40 27.12 7.67
C SER A 600 4.39 26.68 6.61
N THR A 601 3.12 27.05 6.75
CA THR A 601 2.06 26.80 5.77
C THR A 601 2.28 27.49 4.42
N ARG A 602 2.95 28.66 4.36
CA ARG A 602 3.23 29.32 3.07
C ARG A 602 4.27 28.54 2.26
N ALA A 603 5.42 28.25 2.87
CA ALA A 603 6.46 27.43 2.24
C ALA A 603 5.92 26.05 1.85
N ARG A 604 5.07 25.46 2.70
CA ARG A 604 4.35 24.22 2.38
C ARG A 604 3.39 24.38 1.21
N GLY A 605 2.64 25.47 1.11
CA GLY A 605 1.72 25.74 0.01
C GLY A 605 2.43 25.92 -1.32
N GLU A 606 3.53 26.67 -1.35
CA GLU A 606 4.38 26.83 -2.54
C GLU A 606 5.00 25.49 -2.97
N ALA A 607 5.46 24.69 -2.00
CA ALA A 607 6.00 23.36 -2.28
C ALA A 607 4.94 22.35 -2.75
N LEU A 608 3.73 22.42 -2.18
CA LEU A 608 2.58 21.61 -2.61
C LEU A 608 2.18 21.94 -4.05
N ALA A 609 2.12 23.23 -4.42
CA ALA A 609 1.79 23.66 -5.77
C ALA A 609 2.82 23.16 -6.80
N ARG A 610 4.12 23.32 -6.52
CA ARG A 610 5.19 22.79 -7.41
C ARG A 610 5.14 21.28 -7.52
N TRP A 611 4.93 20.59 -6.40
CA TRP A 611 4.79 19.14 -6.40
C TRP A 611 3.58 18.67 -7.20
N SER A 612 2.41 19.30 -7.02
CA SER A 612 1.17 18.87 -7.68
C SER A 612 1.21 19.14 -9.19
N GLU A 613 1.84 20.24 -9.62
CA GLU A 613 2.16 20.49 -11.03
C GLU A 613 3.07 19.40 -11.62
N ALA A 614 4.18 19.08 -10.93
CA ALA A 614 5.11 18.03 -11.38
C ALA A 614 4.45 16.65 -11.44
N ALA A 615 3.62 16.32 -10.45
CA ALA A 615 2.86 15.08 -10.40
C ALA A 615 1.85 14.96 -11.55
N ARG A 616 1.04 15.99 -11.80
CA ARG A 616 0.08 16.02 -12.92
C ARG A 616 0.79 15.92 -14.26
N ALA A 617 1.86 16.69 -14.47
CA ALA A 617 2.63 16.64 -15.72
C ALA A 617 3.16 15.22 -16.01
N ARG A 618 3.55 14.45 -14.98
CA ARG A 618 3.96 13.05 -15.12
C ARG A 618 2.80 12.11 -15.36
N LEU A 619 1.68 12.30 -14.66
CA LEU A 619 0.48 11.50 -14.87
C LEU A 619 -0.13 11.72 -16.26
N GLU A 620 -0.13 12.94 -16.79
CA GLU A 620 -0.66 13.23 -18.13
C GLU A 620 0.23 12.70 -19.27
N ARG A 621 1.48 12.33 -18.97
CA ARG A 621 2.35 11.70 -19.95
C ARG A 621 1.77 10.34 -20.33
N PRO A 622 1.45 10.09 -21.62
CA PRO A 622 0.99 8.78 -22.05
C PRO A 622 2.07 7.75 -21.78
N ALA A 623 1.67 6.53 -21.46
CA ALA A 623 2.61 5.43 -21.29
C ALA A 623 3.52 5.35 -22.53
N THR A 624 4.82 5.29 -22.30
CA THR A 624 5.86 5.16 -23.32
C THR A 624 5.50 3.96 -24.21
N GLY A 625 5.01 4.21 -25.43
CA GLY A 625 4.45 3.20 -26.34
C GLY A 625 3.02 3.45 -26.85
N ALA A 626 2.24 4.33 -26.21
CA ALA A 626 0.86 4.62 -26.65
C ALA A 626 0.76 5.76 -27.68
N ARG A 627 1.72 6.68 -27.71
CA ARG A 627 1.87 7.62 -28.84
C ARG A 627 2.63 6.89 -29.92
N GLY A 628 2.16 6.99 -31.17
CA GLY A 628 2.81 6.47 -32.38
C GLY A 628 4.16 7.14 -32.66
N GLU A 629 5.07 7.08 -31.67
CA GLU A 629 6.49 7.22 -31.89
C GLU A 629 6.89 6.17 -32.91
N ASP A 630 7.76 6.61 -33.82
CA ASP A 630 8.28 5.80 -34.91
C ASP A 630 8.63 4.39 -34.39
N PRO A 631 7.94 3.34 -34.86
CA PRO A 631 8.15 1.97 -34.37
C PRO A 631 9.62 1.54 -34.47
N ALA A 632 10.41 2.17 -35.35
CA ALA A 632 11.85 1.99 -35.43
C ALA A 632 12.60 2.43 -34.16
N ARG A 633 12.24 3.56 -33.54
CA ARG A 633 12.86 4.03 -32.27
C ARG A 633 12.30 3.30 -31.06
N ALA A 634 11.02 2.93 -31.08
CA ALA A 634 10.41 2.13 -30.01
C ALA A 634 11.00 0.71 -29.92
N ALA A 635 11.57 0.19 -31.02
CA ALA A 635 12.29 -1.07 -31.04
C ALA A 635 13.70 -0.99 -30.40
N GLU A 636 14.29 0.21 -30.28
CA GLU A 636 15.69 0.38 -29.85
C GLU A 636 15.88 0.56 -28.34
N SER A 637 14.89 1.12 -27.62
CA SER A 637 14.92 1.16 -26.15
C SER A 637 14.09 0.02 -25.56
N PRO A 638 14.67 -0.84 -24.71
CA PRO A 638 13.91 -1.91 -24.09
C PRO A 638 12.85 -1.31 -23.17
N ALA A 639 11.58 -1.55 -23.50
CA ALA A 639 10.43 -0.99 -22.79
C ALA A 639 10.46 -1.26 -21.27
N ALA A 640 11.16 -2.30 -20.82
CA ALA A 640 11.37 -2.60 -19.41
C ALA A 640 12.15 -1.50 -18.66
N VAL A 641 13.25 -0.99 -19.25
CA VAL A 641 14.04 0.10 -18.68
C VAL A 641 13.25 1.39 -18.64
N ALA A 642 12.51 1.70 -19.71
CA ALA A 642 11.67 2.90 -19.75
C ALA A 642 10.56 2.86 -18.70
N ASP A 643 9.90 1.70 -18.53
CA ASP A 643 8.89 1.50 -17.48
C ASP A 643 9.48 1.69 -16.08
N LEU A 644 10.66 1.10 -15.81
CA LEU A 644 11.30 1.19 -14.51
C LEU A 644 11.83 2.59 -14.20
N ALA A 645 12.38 3.29 -15.19
CA ALA A 645 12.84 4.66 -15.04
C ALA A 645 11.69 5.60 -14.67
N GLU A 646 10.54 5.48 -15.35
CA GLU A 646 9.35 6.25 -15.00
C GLU A 646 8.80 5.84 -13.62
N ALA A 647 8.84 4.55 -13.26
CA ALA A 647 8.46 4.10 -11.92
C ALA A 647 9.33 4.75 -10.82
N VAL A 648 10.64 4.90 -11.02
CA VAL A 648 11.53 5.60 -10.08
C VAL A 648 11.14 7.08 -9.93
N VAL A 649 10.84 7.77 -11.03
CA VAL A 649 10.41 9.18 -10.97
C VAL A 649 9.08 9.34 -10.22
N LEU A 650 8.07 8.54 -10.57
CA LEU A 650 6.79 8.49 -9.86
C LEU A 650 7.01 8.14 -8.38
N SER A 651 8.01 7.29 -8.12
CA SER A 651 8.32 6.85 -6.78
C SER A 651 8.86 7.99 -5.91
N ARG A 652 9.80 8.77 -6.46
CA ARG A 652 10.37 9.98 -5.82
C ARG A 652 9.33 11.08 -5.62
N LEU A 653 8.37 11.23 -6.54
CA LEU A 653 7.25 12.16 -6.34
C LEU A 653 6.38 11.74 -5.14
N SER A 654 6.14 10.45 -4.95
CA SER A 654 5.41 9.96 -3.76
C SER A 654 6.25 10.09 -2.47
N GLU A 655 7.58 10.01 -2.56
CA GLU A 655 8.49 10.34 -1.45
C GLU A 655 8.35 11.81 -1.04
N ALA A 656 8.41 12.73 -2.01
CA ALA A 656 8.20 14.15 -1.79
C ALA A 656 6.81 14.44 -1.18
N ALA A 657 5.77 13.76 -1.65
CA ALA A 657 4.42 13.82 -1.08
C ALA A 657 4.38 13.41 0.40
N GLY A 658 5.10 12.34 0.74
CA GLY A 658 5.26 11.89 2.12
C GLY A 658 5.89 12.95 3.02
N TRP A 659 6.94 13.65 2.55
CA TRP A 659 7.56 14.76 3.30
C TRP A 659 6.64 15.99 3.42
N LEU A 660 5.91 16.34 2.37
CA LEU A 660 4.87 17.39 2.44
C LEU A 660 3.80 17.04 3.47
N HIS A 661 3.37 15.78 3.50
CA HIS A 661 2.39 15.30 4.48
C HIS A 661 2.95 15.36 5.91
N ALA A 662 4.21 14.96 6.10
CA ALA A 662 4.92 15.04 7.38
C ALA A 662 5.27 16.48 7.83
N GLY A 663 4.98 17.49 7.01
CA GLY A 663 5.21 18.90 7.35
C GLY A 663 6.64 19.40 7.11
N ASP A 664 7.43 18.69 6.29
CA ASP A 664 8.80 19.05 5.92
C ASP A 664 8.89 19.44 4.43
N PRO A 665 8.46 20.67 4.06
CA PRO A 665 8.49 21.10 2.66
C PRO A 665 9.92 21.24 2.12
N GLY A 666 10.92 21.47 2.98
CA GLY A 666 12.32 21.61 2.56
C GLY A 666 12.88 20.32 1.92
N LYS A 667 12.58 19.16 2.52
CA LYS A 667 12.95 17.87 1.91
C LYS A 667 12.20 17.56 0.64
N SER A 668 10.90 17.88 0.58
CA SER A 668 10.12 17.76 -0.66
C SER A 668 10.76 18.56 -1.78
N GLU A 669 11.15 19.81 -1.53
CA GLU A 669 11.82 20.68 -2.50
C GLU A 669 13.17 20.13 -2.97
N ALA A 670 13.97 19.60 -2.05
CA ALA A 670 15.26 18.98 -2.41
C ALA A 670 15.07 17.78 -3.37
N ILE A 671 14.02 16.98 -3.15
CA ILE A 671 13.67 15.86 -4.03
C ILE A 671 13.20 16.37 -5.39
N LEU A 672 12.32 17.38 -5.43
CA LEU A 672 11.81 17.98 -6.67
C LEU A 672 12.94 18.60 -7.52
N ALA A 673 13.88 19.31 -6.89
CA ALA A 673 15.03 19.93 -7.57
C ALA A 673 15.94 18.90 -8.26
N THR A 674 15.94 17.66 -7.79
CA THR A 674 16.78 16.57 -8.30
C THR A 674 15.96 15.43 -8.92
N LEU A 675 14.69 15.66 -9.27
CA LEU A 675 13.74 14.60 -9.61
C LEU A 675 14.24 13.65 -10.70
N ASP A 676 14.80 14.20 -11.79
CA ASP A 676 15.28 13.45 -12.95
C ASP A 676 16.78 13.20 -12.99
N VAL A 677 17.56 13.86 -12.13
CA VAL A 677 19.04 13.83 -12.22
C VAL A 677 19.58 12.40 -11.97
N PRO A 678 19.18 11.68 -10.90
CA PRO A 678 19.66 10.32 -10.66
C PRO A 678 19.23 9.34 -11.76
N VAL A 679 17.99 9.46 -12.27
CA VAL A 679 17.46 8.59 -13.33
C VAL A 679 18.22 8.82 -14.63
N ARG A 680 18.47 10.09 -15.02
CA ARG A 680 19.30 10.39 -16.19
C ARG A 680 20.73 9.91 -16.02
N SER A 681 21.29 9.98 -14.82
CA SER A 681 22.62 9.45 -14.53
C SER A 681 22.66 7.93 -14.68
N ALA A 682 21.63 7.20 -14.21
CA ALA A 682 21.53 5.76 -14.36
C ALA A 682 21.33 5.33 -15.83
N LEU A 683 20.50 6.07 -16.58
CA LEU A 683 20.26 5.82 -18.01
C LEU A 683 21.48 6.20 -18.88
N GLY A 684 22.18 7.29 -18.54
CA GLY A 684 23.38 7.75 -19.23
C GLY A 684 24.64 6.94 -18.86
N GLY A 685 24.55 6.13 -17.81
CA GLY A 685 25.58 5.16 -17.42
C GLY A 685 25.69 3.98 -18.38
N VAL A 686 24.84 3.89 -19.42
CA VAL A 686 25.10 3.05 -20.59
C VAL A 686 26.11 3.80 -21.45
N PRO A 687 27.42 3.46 -21.43
CA PRO A 687 28.33 4.03 -22.40
C PRO A 687 27.76 3.76 -23.79
N ALA A 688 27.68 4.81 -24.62
CA ALA A 688 27.35 4.67 -26.03
C ALA A 688 28.19 3.50 -26.55
N ARG A 689 27.52 2.46 -27.11
CA ARG A 689 28.13 1.20 -27.56
C ARG A 689 29.58 1.45 -27.97
N ALA A 690 30.52 0.66 -27.44
CA ALA A 690 31.97 0.85 -27.47
C ALA A 690 32.66 1.09 -28.85
N GLY A 691 31.92 1.35 -29.93
CA GLY A 691 32.36 1.94 -31.19
C GLY A 691 31.56 3.19 -31.54
N GLY A 692 31.56 4.22 -30.66
CA GLY A 692 31.08 5.55 -31.05
C GLY A 692 31.85 6.06 -32.28
N ALA A 693 31.26 6.99 -33.05
CA ALA A 693 31.86 7.49 -34.30
C ALA A 693 33.29 8.04 -34.15
N ASP A 694 33.70 8.36 -32.92
CA ASP A 694 35.04 8.86 -32.57
C ASP A 694 36.00 7.78 -32.03
N ASP A 695 35.60 6.50 -31.91
CA ASP A 695 36.52 5.44 -31.50
C ASP A 695 37.67 5.31 -32.52
N GLY A 696 38.90 5.30 -32.02
CA GLY A 696 40.10 5.27 -32.83
C GLY A 696 40.62 6.66 -33.20
N ALA A 697 39.85 7.74 -33.04
CA ALA A 697 40.34 9.09 -33.34
C ALA A 697 41.47 9.50 -32.40
N TRP A 698 41.38 9.14 -31.12
CA TRP A 698 42.46 9.34 -30.16
C TRP A 698 43.67 8.47 -30.49
N ALA A 699 43.46 7.19 -30.83
CA ALA A 699 44.52 6.26 -31.22
C ALA A 699 45.29 6.77 -32.44
N VAL A 700 44.60 7.30 -33.46
CA VAL A 700 45.22 7.88 -34.64
C VAL A 700 46.06 9.11 -34.28
N ARG A 701 45.54 10.02 -33.44
CA ARG A 701 46.32 11.18 -32.94
C ARG A 701 47.55 10.72 -32.15
N TYR A 702 47.39 9.71 -31.31
CA TYR A 702 48.46 9.17 -30.47
C TYR A 702 49.57 8.51 -31.30
N VAL A 703 49.21 7.66 -32.25
CA VAL A 703 50.16 7.01 -33.16
C VAL A 703 50.85 8.05 -34.04
N SER A 704 50.12 9.06 -34.53
CA SER A 704 50.68 10.15 -35.35
C SER A 704 51.69 11.01 -34.58
N ALA A 705 51.57 11.09 -33.26
CA ALA A 705 52.53 11.79 -32.41
C ALA A 705 53.88 11.06 -32.25
N ALA A 706 54.02 9.82 -32.76
CA ALA A 706 55.18 8.91 -32.77
C ALA A 706 56.44 9.33 -31.97
N ASN A 707 57.14 10.38 -32.41
CA ASN A 707 58.43 10.81 -31.86
C ASN A 707 58.34 11.96 -30.85
N ALA A 708 57.19 12.64 -30.76
CA ALA A 708 56.96 13.76 -29.85
C ALA A 708 56.54 13.25 -28.46
N LEU A 709 57.53 12.96 -27.61
CA LEU A 709 57.32 12.44 -26.25
C LEU A 709 56.27 13.23 -25.46
N GLN A 710 56.37 14.57 -25.48
CA GLN A 710 55.46 15.42 -24.72
C GLN A 710 54.02 15.31 -25.22
N ALA A 711 53.82 15.32 -26.55
CA ALA A 711 52.51 15.16 -27.15
C ALA A 711 51.85 13.81 -26.79
N ARG A 712 52.64 12.72 -26.74
CA ARG A 712 52.14 11.41 -26.30
C ARG A 712 51.72 11.42 -24.83
N LEU A 713 52.49 12.07 -23.95
CA LEU A 713 52.13 12.21 -22.54
C LEU A 713 50.87 13.07 -22.36
N ASP A 714 50.73 14.13 -23.13
CA ASP A 714 49.54 15.00 -23.10
C ASP A 714 48.30 14.23 -23.57
N LEU A 715 48.40 13.41 -24.63
CA LEU A 715 47.32 12.55 -25.11
C LEU A 715 46.94 11.44 -24.11
N ILE A 716 47.90 10.86 -23.38
CA ILE A 716 47.58 9.91 -22.30
C ILE A 716 46.82 10.60 -21.17
N ARG A 717 47.21 11.84 -20.80
CA ARG A 717 46.48 12.63 -19.80
C ARG A 717 45.10 13.02 -20.28
N GLU A 718 44.92 13.27 -21.57
CA GLU A 718 43.61 13.50 -22.21
C GLU A 718 42.72 12.26 -22.06
N ALA A 719 43.20 11.06 -22.43
CA ALA A 719 42.47 9.81 -22.26
C ALA A 719 42.15 9.51 -20.78
N GLN A 720 43.04 9.90 -19.87
CA GLN A 720 42.80 9.77 -18.43
C GLN A 720 41.65 10.67 -17.93
N GLY A 721 41.40 11.80 -18.60
CA GLY A 721 40.37 12.78 -18.22
C GLY A 721 38.99 12.50 -18.79
N SER A 722 38.86 11.65 -19.83
CA SER A 722 37.59 11.41 -20.53
C SER A 722 36.61 10.52 -19.77
N GLY A 723 37.04 9.78 -18.75
CA GLY A 723 36.19 8.89 -17.94
C GLY A 723 35.78 7.58 -18.64
N SER A 724 35.69 7.58 -19.97
CA SER A 724 35.52 6.40 -20.84
C SER A 724 36.47 6.47 -22.03
N ILE A 725 36.80 5.31 -22.60
CA ILE A 725 37.65 5.18 -23.78
C ILE A 725 37.05 4.15 -24.74
N GLY A 726 37.12 4.40 -26.05
CA GLY A 726 36.63 3.46 -27.07
C GLY A 726 37.48 2.20 -27.17
N ALA A 727 36.96 1.15 -27.82
CA ALA A 727 37.66 -0.14 -27.91
C ALA A 727 39.04 -0.01 -28.58
N THR A 728 39.10 0.68 -29.71
CA THR A 728 40.33 0.90 -30.48
C THR A 728 41.33 1.74 -29.69
N ASP A 729 40.84 2.81 -29.07
CA ASP A 729 41.66 3.68 -28.22
C ASP A 729 42.22 2.94 -27.00
N ALA A 730 41.41 2.08 -26.38
CA ALA A 730 41.81 1.27 -25.24
C ALA A 730 42.88 0.25 -25.59
N GLU A 731 42.80 -0.40 -26.75
CA GLU A 731 43.84 -1.33 -27.22
C GLU A 731 45.21 -0.64 -27.35
N VAL A 732 45.23 0.57 -27.94
CA VAL A 732 46.47 1.36 -28.08
C VAL A 732 46.99 1.78 -26.70
N LEU A 733 46.13 2.30 -25.82
CA LEU A 733 46.51 2.70 -24.46
C LEU A 733 47.07 1.52 -23.66
N VAL A 734 46.42 0.36 -23.72
CA VAL A 734 46.86 -0.87 -23.04
C VAL A 734 48.17 -1.39 -23.64
N GLY A 735 48.32 -1.34 -24.96
CA GLY A 735 49.57 -1.68 -25.64
C GLY A 735 50.76 -0.87 -25.11
N GLU A 736 50.55 0.44 -24.92
CA GLU A 736 51.55 1.34 -24.34
C GLU A 736 51.79 1.09 -22.84
N ALA A 737 50.76 0.75 -22.07
CA ALA A 737 50.89 0.40 -20.66
C ALA A 737 51.73 -0.88 -20.46
N ILE A 738 51.67 -1.83 -21.39
CA ILE A 738 52.37 -3.12 -21.32
C ILE A 738 53.78 -3.03 -21.91
N ARG A 739 53.93 -2.45 -23.11
CA ARG A 739 55.17 -2.49 -23.91
C ARG A 739 55.75 -1.13 -24.25
N GLY A 740 55.10 -0.03 -23.87
CA GLY A 740 55.45 1.32 -24.31
C GLY A 740 56.88 1.72 -23.99
N SER A 741 57.42 2.60 -24.85
CA SER A 741 58.75 3.22 -24.69
C SER A 741 58.65 4.71 -25.04
N PRO A 742 59.32 5.60 -24.30
CA PRO A 742 60.17 5.36 -23.12
C PRO A 742 59.38 5.01 -21.85
N VAL A 743 60.09 4.67 -20.75
CA VAL A 743 59.48 4.26 -19.45
C VAL A 743 58.47 5.27 -18.93
N ALA A 744 58.70 6.57 -19.14
CA ALA A 744 57.76 7.62 -18.74
C ALA A 744 56.38 7.47 -19.40
N VAL A 745 56.33 7.12 -20.69
CA VAL A 745 55.08 6.89 -21.42
C VAL A 745 54.36 5.65 -20.89
N ARG A 746 55.11 4.57 -20.66
CA ARG A 746 54.57 3.32 -20.09
C ARG A 746 53.98 3.55 -18.70
N SER A 747 54.67 4.29 -17.85
CA SER A 747 54.18 4.62 -16.50
C SER A 747 52.88 5.43 -16.56
N ALA A 748 52.85 6.49 -17.39
CA ALA A 748 51.65 7.30 -17.58
C ALA A 748 50.48 6.48 -18.13
N ALA A 749 50.73 5.61 -19.11
CA ALA A 749 49.72 4.73 -19.68
C ALA A 749 49.18 3.72 -18.65
N ARG A 750 50.03 3.16 -17.79
CA ARG A 750 49.60 2.30 -16.67
C ARG A 750 48.70 3.04 -15.68
N ASP A 751 49.04 4.27 -15.34
CA ASP A 751 48.21 5.09 -14.45
C ASP A 751 46.86 5.45 -15.08
N ALA A 752 46.83 5.69 -16.40
CA ALA A 752 45.59 5.87 -17.15
C ALA A 752 44.75 4.58 -17.16
N VAL A 753 45.34 3.42 -17.45
CA VAL A 753 44.66 2.10 -17.40
C VAL A 753 44.07 1.82 -16.02
N ARG A 754 44.80 2.14 -14.93
CA ARG A 754 44.27 1.99 -13.56
C ARG A 754 43.07 2.87 -13.29
N ARG A 755 43.07 4.11 -13.76
CA ARG A 755 41.92 5.03 -13.60
C ARG A 755 40.71 4.60 -14.43
N LEU A 756 40.97 3.97 -15.58
CA LEU A 756 39.95 3.43 -16.48
C LEU A 756 39.68 1.93 -16.23
N ALA A 757 40.04 1.39 -15.06
CA ALA A 757 39.90 -0.05 -14.76
C ALA A 757 38.44 -0.55 -14.74
N SER A 758 37.47 0.34 -14.59
CA SER A 758 36.04 0.03 -14.70
C SER A 758 35.52 0.01 -16.15
N SER A 759 36.35 0.36 -17.14
CA SER A 759 35.96 0.36 -18.56
C SER A 759 36.15 -1.03 -19.19
N PRO A 760 35.09 -1.64 -19.76
CA PRO A 760 35.18 -2.90 -20.49
C PRO A 760 36.14 -2.84 -21.68
N ALA A 761 36.25 -1.69 -22.35
CA ALA A 761 37.19 -1.50 -23.44
C ALA A 761 38.64 -1.71 -22.97
N VAL A 762 39.00 -1.22 -21.77
CA VAL A 762 40.33 -1.42 -21.18
C VAL A 762 40.55 -2.87 -20.74
N VAL A 763 39.55 -3.50 -20.11
CA VAL A 763 39.64 -4.93 -19.73
C VAL A 763 39.74 -5.81 -20.98
N ASN A 764 39.00 -5.51 -22.04
CA ASN A 764 39.09 -6.19 -23.33
C ASN A 764 40.45 -5.96 -24.00
N GLY A 765 40.96 -4.73 -23.99
CA GLY A 765 42.32 -4.45 -24.49
C GLY A 765 43.40 -5.23 -23.75
N LEU A 766 43.27 -5.40 -22.43
CA LEU A 766 44.16 -6.26 -21.63
C LEU A 766 44.00 -7.74 -21.98
N LEU A 767 42.78 -8.17 -22.25
CA LEU A 767 42.46 -9.54 -22.66
C LEU A 767 43.06 -9.87 -24.04
N GLU A 768 42.96 -8.96 -25.01
CA GLU A 768 43.55 -9.06 -26.34
C GLU A 768 45.09 -9.03 -26.28
N ALA A 769 45.66 -8.22 -25.38
CA ALA A 769 47.11 -8.19 -25.19
C ALA A 769 47.66 -9.41 -24.44
N ALA A 770 46.84 -10.16 -23.70
CA ALA A 770 47.25 -11.26 -22.81
C ALA A 770 48.13 -12.34 -23.47
N PRO A 771 47.89 -12.80 -24.72
CA PRO A 771 48.75 -13.80 -25.37
C PRO A 771 50.19 -13.33 -25.56
N THR A 772 50.39 -12.02 -25.81
CA THR A 772 51.70 -11.42 -26.11
C THR A 772 52.25 -10.57 -24.96
N MET A 773 51.54 -10.48 -23.85
CA MET A 773 51.93 -9.73 -22.67
C MET A 773 53.23 -10.30 -22.07
N PRO A 774 54.29 -9.49 -21.87
CA PRO A 774 55.49 -9.93 -21.17
C PRO A 774 55.16 -10.35 -19.74
N ILE A 775 55.68 -11.51 -19.31
CA ILE A 775 55.43 -12.07 -17.98
C ILE A 775 56.34 -11.36 -16.97
N THR A 776 55.92 -10.18 -16.51
CA THR A 776 56.63 -9.37 -15.52
C THR A 776 55.77 -9.15 -14.27
N SER A 777 56.41 -8.87 -13.14
CA SER A 777 55.71 -8.51 -11.89
C SER A 777 54.84 -7.26 -12.05
N GLU A 778 55.33 -6.27 -12.81
CA GLU A 778 54.61 -5.02 -13.08
C GLU A 778 53.32 -5.25 -13.87
N ASN A 779 53.35 -6.09 -14.90
CA ASN A 779 52.16 -6.41 -15.70
C ASN A 779 51.17 -7.26 -14.88
N SER A 780 51.67 -8.18 -14.05
CA SER A 780 50.82 -8.94 -13.12
C SER A 780 50.11 -8.01 -12.14
N ALA A 781 50.82 -7.06 -11.53
CA ALA A 781 50.25 -6.08 -10.62
C ALA A 781 49.24 -5.13 -11.30
N LEU A 782 49.47 -4.78 -12.57
CA LEU A 782 48.50 -4.00 -13.35
C LEU A 782 47.21 -4.80 -13.57
N VAL A 783 47.32 -6.07 -13.97
CA VAL A 783 46.15 -6.94 -14.17
C VAL A 783 45.41 -7.14 -12.85
N GLU A 784 46.10 -7.48 -11.76
CA GLU A 784 45.49 -7.66 -10.43
C GLU A 784 44.71 -6.43 -9.98
N TYR A 785 45.26 -5.24 -10.24
CA TYR A 785 44.56 -3.99 -9.96
C TYR A 785 43.25 -3.86 -10.76
N VAL A 786 43.29 -4.19 -12.06
CA VAL A 786 42.13 -4.05 -12.95
C VAL A 786 41.04 -5.09 -12.65
N VAL A 787 41.42 -6.34 -12.35
CA VAL A 787 40.46 -7.40 -12.00
C VAL A 787 40.02 -7.36 -10.54
N GLY A 788 40.73 -6.65 -9.65
CA GLY A 788 40.44 -6.62 -8.21
C GLY A 788 40.69 -7.96 -7.50
N ALA A 789 41.41 -8.88 -8.14
CA ALA A 789 41.69 -10.23 -7.64
C ALA A 789 43.13 -10.65 -7.97
N ALA A 790 43.72 -11.51 -7.14
CA ALA A 790 45.07 -12.02 -7.35
C ALA A 790 45.17 -12.90 -8.61
N VAL A 791 46.27 -12.75 -9.35
CA VAL A 791 46.61 -13.59 -10.51
C VAL A 791 47.75 -14.55 -10.15
N PRO A 792 47.98 -15.65 -10.91
CA PRO A 792 49.12 -16.50 -10.64
C PRO A 792 50.44 -15.73 -10.68
N GLY A 793 51.46 -16.18 -9.96
CA GLY A 793 52.75 -15.51 -9.94
C GLY A 793 53.45 -15.56 -11.32
N PRO A 794 54.33 -14.60 -11.67
CA PRO A 794 55.02 -14.56 -12.97
C PRO A 794 55.85 -15.81 -13.32
N ARG A 795 56.21 -16.63 -12.33
CA ARG A 795 56.96 -17.88 -12.51
C ARG A 795 56.05 -19.10 -12.69
N ASP A 796 54.74 -18.94 -12.55
CA ASP A 796 53.76 -20.00 -12.69
C ASP A 796 53.57 -20.35 -14.18
N PRO A 797 53.74 -21.62 -14.60
CA PRO A 797 53.50 -22.03 -15.99
C PRO A 797 52.06 -21.75 -16.45
N GLY A 798 51.10 -21.69 -15.53
CA GLY A 798 49.70 -21.36 -15.77
C GLY A 798 49.39 -19.86 -15.82
N TRP A 799 50.38 -18.97 -15.70
CA TRP A 799 50.17 -17.51 -15.60
C TRP A 799 49.26 -16.95 -16.67
N ARG A 800 49.51 -17.27 -17.95
CA ARG A 800 48.72 -16.74 -19.08
C ARG A 800 47.26 -17.19 -19.02
N ALA A 801 47.03 -18.47 -18.69
CA ALA A 801 45.68 -19.02 -18.59
C ALA A 801 44.92 -18.38 -17.42
N GLY A 802 45.58 -18.20 -16.26
CA GLY A 802 44.99 -17.56 -15.09
C GLY A 802 44.65 -16.09 -15.33
N VAL A 803 45.58 -15.31 -15.91
CA VAL A 803 45.34 -13.90 -16.28
C VAL A 803 44.15 -13.78 -17.23
N ARG A 804 44.10 -14.60 -18.29
CA ARG A 804 43.00 -14.59 -19.26
C ARG A 804 41.67 -14.94 -18.61
N ALA A 805 41.63 -15.96 -17.75
CA ALA A 805 40.42 -16.35 -17.05
C ALA A 805 39.87 -15.23 -16.15
N ARG A 806 40.74 -14.55 -15.40
CA ARG A 806 40.35 -13.41 -14.55
C ARG A 806 39.88 -12.20 -15.33
N LEU A 807 40.53 -11.88 -16.45
CA LEU A 807 40.11 -10.78 -17.33
C LEU A 807 38.76 -11.08 -17.98
N VAL A 808 38.50 -12.32 -18.40
CA VAL A 808 37.18 -12.73 -18.91
C VAL A 808 36.11 -12.63 -17.82
N GLU A 809 36.38 -13.13 -16.61
CA GLU A 809 35.47 -13.04 -15.46
C GLU A 809 35.09 -11.58 -15.18
N ARG A 810 36.10 -10.69 -15.10
CA ARG A 810 35.89 -9.25 -14.90
C ARG A 810 35.18 -8.58 -16.05
N LEU A 811 35.50 -8.94 -17.29
CA LEU A 811 34.83 -8.39 -18.47
C LEU A 811 33.35 -8.78 -18.49
N ILE A 812 33.02 -10.03 -18.16
CA ILE A 812 31.63 -10.48 -18.03
C ILE A 812 30.91 -9.70 -16.93
N GLU A 813 31.56 -9.49 -15.77
CA GLU A 813 31.01 -8.69 -14.68
C GLU A 813 30.72 -7.25 -15.11
N LEU A 814 31.67 -6.58 -15.76
CA LEU A 814 31.49 -5.20 -16.21
C LEU A 814 30.50 -5.08 -17.37
N VAL A 815 30.51 -6.01 -18.33
CA VAL A 815 29.55 -6.02 -19.46
C VAL A 815 28.14 -6.33 -18.97
N ALA A 816 27.99 -7.20 -17.96
CA ALA A 816 26.71 -7.40 -17.29
C ALA A 816 26.24 -6.09 -16.60
N GLY A 817 27.16 -5.31 -16.05
CA GLY A 817 26.91 -4.00 -15.43
C GLY A 817 26.73 -2.81 -16.40
N GLU A 818 27.21 -2.88 -17.64
CA GLU A 818 27.05 -1.81 -18.64
C GLU A 818 25.86 -2.05 -19.59
N GLY A 819 25.22 -3.21 -19.50
CA GLY A 819 24.03 -3.54 -20.28
C GLY A 819 22.72 -3.03 -19.66
N GLU A 820 21.61 -3.43 -20.30
CA GLU A 820 20.25 -3.20 -19.80
C GLU A 820 20.08 -3.62 -18.33
N LEU A 821 20.73 -4.73 -17.94
CA LEU A 821 20.68 -5.26 -16.57
C LEU A 821 21.33 -4.32 -15.56
N GLY A 822 22.48 -3.72 -15.87
CA GLY A 822 23.11 -2.75 -14.97
C GLY A 822 22.29 -1.46 -14.81
N VAL A 823 21.61 -1.03 -15.87
CA VAL A 823 20.62 0.06 -15.77
C VAL A 823 19.46 -0.33 -14.87
N ILE A 824 18.94 -1.55 -15.03
CA ILE A 824 17.88 -2.09 -14.17
C ILE A 824 18.33 -2.14 -12.71
N ASP A 825 19.56 -2.56 -12.43
CA ASP A 825 20.13 -2.60 -11.08
C ASP A 825 20.28 -1.19 -10.50
N GLY A 826 20.81 -0.24 -11.27
CA GLY A 826 20.92 1.17 -10.86
C GLY A 826 19.56 1.80 -10.56
N LEU A 827 18.57 1.58 -11.43
CA LEU A 827 17.20 2.03 -11.20
C LEU A 827 16.56 1.33 -9.99
N SER A 828 16.87 0.06 -9.75
CA SER A 828 16.40 -0.69 -8.57
C SER A 828 16.98 -0.13 -7.28
N VAL A 829 18.25 0.29 -7.25
CA VAL A 829 18.85 0.98 -6.10
C VAL A 829 18.13 2.30 -5.83
N LEU A 830 17.92 3.14 -6.86
CA LEU A 830 17.18 4.40 -6.73
C LEU A 830 15.74 4.20 -6.23
N LEU A 831 15.09 3.11 -6.65
CA LEU A 831 13.77 2.77 -6.16
C LEU A 831 13.81 2.40 -4.67
N GLY A 832 14.80 1.62 -4.25
CA GLY A 832 15.04 1.29 -2.84
C GLY A 832 15.30 2.51 -1.96
N GLU A 833 16.11 3.46 -2.43
CA GLU A 833 16.37 4.74 -1.76
C GLU A 833 15.08 5.55 -1.57
N SER A 834 14.25 5.66 -2.62
CA SER A 834 12.95 6.35 -2.55
C SER A 834 12.01 5.72 -1.50
N TYR A 835 11.92 4.38 -1.45
CA TYR A 835 11.12 3.70 -0.42
C TYR A 835 11.66 3.89 0.99
N ALA A 836 12.99 3.95 1.17
CA ALA A 836 13.60 4.30 2.45
C ALA A 836 13.25 5.74 2.85
N GLY A 837 13.26 6.69 1.90
CA GLY A 837 12.81 8.06 2.11
C GLY A 837 11.35 8.18 2.52
N ARG A 838 10.46 7.38 1.91
CA ARG A 838 9.04 7.29 2.32
C ARG A 838 8.88 6.72 3.73
N LEU A 839 9.64 5.69 4.08
CA LEU A 839 9.61 5.14 5.43
C LEU A 839 10.06 6.18 6.46
N ALA A 840 11.08 6.98 6.13
CA ALA A 840 11.57 8.06 6.97
C ALA A 840 10.54 9.19 7.17
N SER A 841 9.78 9.55 6.12
CA SER A 841 8.71 10.56 6.25
C SER A 841 7.55 10.10 7.14
N MET A 842 7.30 8.79 7.25
CA MET A 842 6.26 8.23 8.14
C MET A 842 6.73 8.03 9.59
N SER A 843 8.02 7.74 9.80
CA SER A 843 8.56 7.39 11.12
C SER A 843 9.06 8.59 11.93
N GLY A 844 9.19 9.75 11.29
CA GLY A 844 9.81 10.94 11.88
C GLY A 844 11.34 10.84 12.01
N PRO A 845 12.01 11.92 12.44
CA PRO A 845 13.48 12.02 12.47
C PRO A 845 14.18 11.07 13.46
N ALA A 846 13.44 10.39 14.34
CA ALA A 846 14.00 9.53 15.39
C ALA A 846 14.48 8.15 14.89
N SER A 847 14.08 7.73 13.68
CA SER A 847 14.50 6.45 13.12
C SER A 847 15.84 6.61 12.41
N GLY A 848 16.94 6.48 13.15
CA GLY A 848 18.31 6.52 12.65
C GLY A 848 18.68 5.31 11.80
N ALA A 849 17.94 5.08 10.70
CA ALA A 849 18.21 4.01 9.76
C ALA A 849 19.62 4.16 9.20
N SER A 850 20.48 3.22 9.56
CA SER A 850 21.87 3.10 9.14
C SER A 850 21.97 3.09 7.62
N GLY A 851 22.84 3.95 7.06
CA GLY A 851 23.02 4.20 5.61
C GLY A 851 23.62 3.06 4.78
N GLY A 852 23.25 1.81 5.07
CA GLY A 852 23.56 0.68 4.20
C GLY A 852 22.66 0.68 2.96
N VAL A 853 23.16 0.18 1.83
CA VAL A 853 22.37 -0.06 0.62
C VAL A 853 21.33 -1.14 0.93
N VAL A 854 20.06 -0.74 1.08
CA VAL A 854 18.94 -1.66 1.29
C VAL A 854 18.36 -2.03 -0.07
N SER A 855 18.08 -3.31 -0.30
CA SER A 855 17.42 -3.74 -1.52
C SER A 855 16.02 -3.11 -1.66
N ALA A 856 15.58 -2.85 -2.89
CA ALA A 856 14.24 -2.29 -3.13
C ALA A 856 13.12 -3.13 -2.50
N GLU A 857 13.24 -4.47 -2.54
CA GLU A 857 12.30 -5.38 -1.88
C GLU A 857 12.21 -5.13 -0.37
N ALA A 858 13.36 -5.04 0.32
CA ALA A 858 13.38 -4.85 1.76
C ALA A 858 12.89 -3.46 2.17
N ALA A 859 13.27 -2.41 1.43
CA ALA A 859 12.81 -1.04 1.68
C ALA A 859 11.29 -0.91 1.46
N CYS A 860 10.76 -1.48 0.38
CA CYS A 860 9.32 -1.48 0.08
C CYS A 860 8.52 -2.25 1.13
N ARG A 861 8.99 -3.43 1.55
CA ARG A 861 8.37 -4.20 2.64
C ARG A 861 8.35 -3.42 3.95
N ALA A 862 9.45 -2.77 4.31
CA ALA A 862 9.54 -1.97 5.53
C ALA A 862 8.56 -0.77 5.48
N TRP A 863 8.48 -0.09 4.33
CA TRP A 863 7.48 0.95 4.09
C TRP A 863 6.05 0.39 4.21
N ARG A 864 5.72 -0.73 3.57
CA ARG A 864 4.40 -1.37 3.67
C ARG A 864 4.00 -1.64 5.12
N VAL A 865 4.89 -2.20 5.93
CA VAL A 865 4.65 -2.46 7.37
C VAL A 865 4.38 -1.16 8.12
N ALA A 866 5.06 -0.06 7.78
CA ALA A 866 4.78 1.24 8.39
C ALA A 866 3.40 1.78 7.99
N VAL A 867 2.97 1.61 6.73
CA VAL A 867 1.63 1.98 6.27
C VAL A 867 0.56 1.09 6.92
N GLU A 868 0.83 -0.20 7.10
CA GLU A 868 -0.07 -1.14 7.81
C GLU A 868 -0.32 -0.68 9.26
N ARG A 869 0.75 -0.34 9.99
CA ARG A 869 0.62 0.23 11.35
C ARG A 869 -0.15 1.55 11.37
N GLN A 870 -0.06 2.35 10.31
CA GLN A 870 -0.87 3.55 10.20
C GLN A 870 -2.33 3.19 9.95
N ALA A 871 -2.61 2.25 9.05
CA ALA A 871 -3.95 1.77 8.73
C ALA A 871 -4.65 1.18 9.96
N GLU A 872 -3.93 0.44 10.82
CA GLU A 872 -4.45 -0.08 12.09
C GLU A 872 -4.87 1.02 13.08
N ARG A 873 -4.29 2.23 12.98
CA ARG A 873 -4.66 3.40 13.80
C ARG A 873 -5.79 4.23 13.22
N VAL A 874 -6.16 3.98 11.97
CA VAL A 874 -7.26 4.65 11.29
C VAL A 874 -8.55 3.88 11.61
N VAL A 875 -9.52 4.60 12.17
CA VAL A 875 -10.85 4.03 12.46
C VAL A 875 -11.55 3.75 11.14
N ALA A 876 -11.93 2.50 10.91
CA ALA A 876 -12.68 2.10 9.73
C ALA A 876 -14.03 2.85 9.68
N THR A 877 -14.32 3.44 8.54
CA THR A 877 -15.53 4.20 8.26
C THR A 877 -16.59 3.33 7.57
N GLY A 878 -16.16 2.21 6.98
CA GLY A 878 -16.97 1.34 6.11
C GLY A 878 -17.07 1.86 4.68
N ARG A 879 -16.44 3.01 4.38
CA ARG A 879 -16.41 3.60 3.03
C ARG A 879 -15.13 3.25 2.28
N GLU A 880 -14.17 2.60 2.93
CA GLU A 880 -12.90 2.26 2.31
C GLU A 880 -13.10 1.33 1.10
N PRO A 881 -12.30 1.45 0.02
CA PRO A 881 -12.48 0.62 -1.18
C PRO A 881 -12.36 -0.89 -0.93
N ARG A 882 -11.60 -1.25 0.12
CA ARG A 882 -11.35 -2.60 0.60
C ARG A 882 -11.16 -2.53 2.11
N THR A 883 -11.58 -3.55 2.83
CA THR A 883 -11.31 -3.68 4.26
C THR A 883 -9.85 -4.10 4.51
N LEU A 884 -9.29 -3.81 5.69
CA LEU A 884 -7.93 -4.25 6.06
C LEU A 884 -7.75 -5.78 5.94
N ARG A 885 -8.78 -6.55 6.29
CA ARG A 885 -8.77 -8.01 6.16
C ARG A 885 -8.62 -8.45 4.72
N GLU A 886 -9.42 -7.89 3.81
CA GLU A 886 -9.33 -8.21 2.38
C GLU A 886 -7.95 -7.83 1.81
N ILE A 887 -7.38 -6.71 2.24
CA ILE A 887 -6.03 -6.29 1.84
C ILE A 887 -4.99 -7.30 2.35
N ALA A 888 -5.08 -7.74 3.61
CA ALA A 888 -4.18 -8.73 4.19
C ALA A 888 -4.28 -10.10 3.48
N GLU A 889 -5.49 -10.59 3.21
CA GLU A 889 -5.73 -11.85 2.49
C GLU A 889 -5.18 -11.80 1.07
N ARG A 890 -5.41 -10.69 0.34
CA ARG A 890 -4.85 -10.48 -1.00
C ARG A 890 -3.33 -10.33 -0.96
N SER A 891 -2.79 -9.69 0.06
CA SER A 891 -1.34 -9.57 0.26
C SER A 891 -0.69 -10.93 0.45
N ALA A 892 -1.25 -11.77 1.34
CA ALA A 892 -0.79 -13.13 1.57
C ALA A 892 -0.89 -14.00 0.30
N GLY A 893 -2.00 -13.90 -0.45
CA GLY A 893 -2.17 -14.59 -1.73
C GLY A 893 -1.16 -14.17 -2.80
N ARG A 894 -0.82 -12.87 -2.88
CA ARG A 894 0.23 -12.40 -3.81
C ARG A 894 1.63 -12.84 -3.38
N ALA A 895 1.90 -12.80 -2.07
CA ALA A 895 3.19 -13.21 -1.51
C ALA A 895 3.46 -14.71 -1.74
N SER A 896 2.44 -15.58 -1.67
CA SER A 896 2.59 -17.02 -1.91
C SER A 896 2.84 -17.37 -3.39
N MET A 897 2.33 -16.55 -4.32
CA MET A 897 2.57 -16.74 -5.77
C MET A 897 3.91 -16.15 -6.24
N ALA A 898 4.48 -15.19 -5.52
CA ALA A 898 5.68 -14.49 -5.93
C ALA A 898 6.95 -15.35 -5.84
N ARG A 899 7.58 -15.61 -6.98
CA ARG A 899 8.87 -16.31 -7.12
C ARG A 899 9.97 -15.32 -7.48
N GLY A 900 10.89 -15.09 -6.54
CA GLY A 900 12.04 -14.21 -6.74
C GLY A 900 11.82 -12.76 -6.29
N ALA A 901 12.90 -11.99 -6.26
CA ALA A 901 12.93 -10.67 -5.61
C ALA A 901 12.01 -9.64 -6.28
N VAL A 902 11.99 -9.57 -7.61
CA VAL A 902 11.17 -8.59 -8.36
C VAL A 902 9.67 -8.86 -8.19
N GLN A 903 9.25 -10.13 -8.21
CA GLN A 903 7.86 -10.51 -8.00
C GLN A 903 7.42 -10.23 -6.56
N ARG A 904 8.29 -10.51 -5.57
CA ARG A 904 8.03 -10.15 -4.16
C ARG A 904 7.93 -8.65 -3.99
N PHE A 905 8.84 -7.87 -4.56
CA PHE A 905 8.78 -6.42 -4.55
C PHE A 905 7.44 -5.90 -5.12
N ALA A 906 7.00 -6.40 -6.29
CA ALA A 906 5.73 -6.00 -6.88
C ALA A 906 4.52 -6.38 -6.00
N ALA A 907 4.55 -7.54 -5.33
CA ALA A 907 3.52 -7.97 -4.41
C ALA A 907 3.43 -7.08 -3.16
N GLU A 908 4.58 -6.73 -2.56
CA GLU A 908 4.69 -5.81 -1.43
C GLU A 908 4.20 -4.41 -1.81
N GLN A 909 4.64 -3.90 -2.96
CA GLN A 909 4.23 -2.60 -3.50
C GLN A 909 2.71 -2.53 -3.73
N CYS A 910 2.11 -3.53 -4.37
CA CYS A 910 0.64 -3.56 -4.56
C CYS A 910 -0.10 -3.50 -3.22
N SER A 911 0.40 -4.23 -2.22
CA SER A 911 -0.19 -4.23 -0.88
C SER A 911 -0.04 -2.88 -0.19
N GLY A 912 1.11 -2.22 -0.36
CA GLY A 912 1.33 -0.87 0.19
C GLY A 912 0.45 0.20 -0.46
N VAL A 913 0.15 0.10 -1.76
CA VAL A 913 -0.81 1.00 -2.44
C VAL A 913 -2.23 0.78 -1.92
N GLU A 914 -2.67 -0.47 -1.76
CA GLU A 914 -3.98 -0.80 -1.17
C GLU A 914 -4.10 -0.27 0.27
N LEU A 915 -3.06 -0.41 1.09
CA LEU A 915 -3.01 0.13 2.45
C LEU A 915 -3.02 1.66 2.47
N LEU A 916 -2.27 2.31 1.57
CA LEU A 916 -2.27 3.77 1.46
C LEU A 916 -3.67 4.27 1.07
N ALA A 917 -4.34 3.62 0.12
CA ALA A 917 -5.71 3.93 -0.26
C ALA A 917 -6.70 3.77 0.92
N TYR A 918 -6.57 2.70 1.71
CA TYR A 918 -7.34 2.51 2.94
C TYR A 918 -7.12 3.67 3.93
N VAL A 919 -5.86 4.02 4.20
CA VAL A 919 -5.51 5.13 5.10
C VAL A 919 -6.15 6.44 4.63
N VAL A 920 -6.05 6.77 3.34
CA VAL A 920 -6.61 8.02 2.80
C VAL A 920 -8.12 8.05 2.89
N ALA A 921 -8.80 6.95 2.56
CA ALA A 921 -10.25 6.87 2.67
C ALA A 921 -10.74 6.96 4.11
N GLY A 922 -10.02 6.37 5.08
CA GLY A 922 -10.37 6.47 6.49
C GLY A 922 -10.00 7.82 7.15
N GLU A 923 -8.95 8.51 6.66
CA GLU A 923 -8.61 9.87 7.11
C GLU A 923 -9.59 10.94 6.61
N SER A 924 -10.15 10.72 5.41
CA SER A 924 -11.09 11.63 4.75
C SER A 924 -12.18 10.81 4.06
N PRO A 925 -13.29 10.48 4.74
CA PRO A 925 -14.37 9.64 4.21
C PRO A 925 -15.00 10.17 2.91
N GLY A 926 -14.95 11.49 2.67
CA GLY A 926 -15.38 12.10 1.40
C GLY A 926 -14.55 11.69 0.19
N LEU A 927 -13.28 11.31 0.39
CA LEU A 927 -12.37 10.84 -0.67
C LEU A 927 -12.52 9.34 -0.98
N ALA A 928 -13.33 8.60 -0.22
CA ALA A 928 -13.52 7.17 -0.40
C ALA A 928 -13.88 6.76 -1.83
N SER A 929 -14.85 7.45 -2.45
CA SER A 929 -15.29 7.15 -3.82
C SER A 929 -14.21 7.47 -4.88
N PRO A 930 -13.58 8.66 -4.89
CA PRO A 930 -12.41 8.93 -5.74
C PRO A 930 -11.28 7.91 -5.58
N VAL A 931 -10.94 7.54 -4.34
CA VAL A 931 -9.90 6.54 -4.06
C VAL A 931 -10.32 5.17 -4.62
N ALA A 932 -11.58 4.76 -4.47
CA ALA A 932 -12.10 3.53 -5.04
C ALA A 932 -12.00 3.51 -6.58
N GLY A 933 -12.26 4.65 -7.23
CA GLY A 933 -12.03 4.84 -8.67
C GLY A 933 -10.57 4.60 -9.07
N VAL A 934 -9.61 5.21 -8.34
CA VAL A 934 -8.17 4.99 -8.58
C VAL A 934 -7.80 3.51 -8.41
N MET A 935 -8.33 2.83 -7.40
CA MET A 935 -8.06 1.42 -7.16
C MET A 935 -8.65 0.50 -8.23
N ALA A 936 -9.87 0.79 -8.70
CA ALA A 936 -10.51 0.04 -9.79
C ALA A 936 -9.72 0.16 -11.10
N GLU A 937 -9.29 1.38 -11.46
CA GLU A 937 -8.44 1.63 -12.62
C GLU A 937 -7.08 0.92 -12.49
N PHE A 938 -6.46 0.97 -11.31
CA PHE A 938 -5.21 0.27 -11.02
C PHE A 938 -5.35 -1.24 -11.23
N ASP A 939 -6.39 -1.88 -10.68
CA ASP A 939 -6.61 -3.32 -10.85
C ASP A 939 -6.92 -3.71 -12.30
N ALA A 940 -7.61 -2.86 -13.06
CA ALA A 940 -7.85 -3.07 -14.48
C ALA A 940 -6.54 -2.96 -15.28
N ALA A 941 -5.78 -1.87 -15.09
CA ALA A 941 -4.53 -1.63 -15.80
C ALA A 941 -3.47 -2.69 -15.48
N ARG A 942 -3.36 -3.11 -14.21
CA ARG A 942 -2.40 -4.14 -13.80
C ARG A 942 -2.68 -5.49 -14.43
N ARG A 943 -3.96 -5.88 -14.57
CA ARG A 943 -4.33 -7.13 -15.26
C ARG A 943 -4.02 -7.10 -16.76
N GLY A 944 -4.02 -5.92 -17.36
CA GLY A 944 -3.64 -5.71 -18.77
C GLY A 944 -2.15 -5.46 -19.00
N ALA A 945 -1.31 -5.50 -17.96
CA ALA A 945 0.12 -5.24 -18.11
C ALA A 945 0.87 -6.50 -18.54
N ASP A 946 1.52 -6.44 -19.71
CA ASP A 946 2.26 -7.57 -20.30
C ASP A 946 3.58 -7.89 -19.56
N ARG A 947 4.10 -6.95 -18.76
CA ARG A 947 5.41 -7.05 -18.09
C ARG A 947 5.34 -6.63 -16.63
N LEU A 948 6.23 -7.22 -15.82
CA LEU A 948 6.34 -6.92 -14.39
C LEU A 948 6.80 -5.47 -14.12
N THR A 949 7.72 -4.93 -14.91
CA THR A 949 8.14 -3.52 -14.83
C THR A 949 6.97 -2.56 -15.10
N GLY A 950 6.09 -2.92 -16.05
CA GLY A 950 4.85 -2.19 -16.31
C GLY A 950 3.90 -2.22 -15.10
N GLN A 951 3.78 -3.36 -14.42
CA GLN A 951 3.00 -3.44 -13.17
C GLN A 951 3.59 -2.56 -12.05
N VAL A 952 4.92 -2.52 -11.93
CA VAL A 952 5.62 -1.65 -10.97
C VAL A 952 5.33 -0.18 -11.26
N ARG A 953 5.44 0.25 -12.52
CA ARG A 953 5.10 1.61 -12.94
C ARG A 953 3.64 1.96 -12.65
N LEU A 954 2.70 1.04 -12.93
CA LEU A 954 1.27 1.26 -12.68
C LEU A 954 0.95 1.38 -11.19
N ALA A 955 1.64 0.63 -10.33
CA ALA A 955 1.47 0.75 -8.89
C ALA A 955 1.98 2.10 -8.37
N GLU A 956 3.14 2.58 -8.84
CA GLU A 956 3.63 3.93 -8.47
C GLU A 956 2.72 5.05 -8.98
N ARG A 957 2.15 4.87 -10.17
CA ARG A 957 1.16 5.79 -10.72
C ARG A 957 -0.11 5.86 -9.85
N ALA A 958 -0.59 4.71 -9.38
CA ALA A 958 -1.73 4.64 -8.47
C ALA A 958 -1.41 5.26 -7.11
N ALA A 959 -0.24 4.95 -6.54
CA ALA A 959 0.24 5.57 -5.29
C ALA A 959 0.26 7.10 -5.38
N LEU A 960 0.80 7.65 -6.47
CA LEU A 960 0.88 9.09 -6.69
C LEU A 960 -0.51 9.74 -6.81
N ARG A 961 -1.47 9.09 -7.47
CA ARG A 961 -2.87 9.56 -7.54
C ARG A 961 -3.54 9.55 -6.17
N VAL A 962 -3.30 8.52 -5.36
CA VAL A 962 -3.79 8.48 -3.97
C VAL A 962 -3.16 9.61 -3.14
N TRP A 963 -1.88 9.93 -3.34
CA TRP A 963 -1.24 11.10 -2.70
C TRP A 963 -1.83 12.44 -3.13
N LEU A 964 -2.17 12.62 -4.41
CA LEU A 964 -2.86 13.83 -4.88
C LEU A 964 -4.18 14.03 -4.12
N LEU A 965 -5.01 12.98 -4.04
CA LEU A 965 -6.25 13.01 -3.26
C LEU A 965 -5.98 13.34 -1.78
N ARG A 966 -5.00 12.68 -1.16
CA ARG A 966 -4.68 12.87 0.27
C ARG A 966 -4.23 14.30 0.59
N LEU A 967 -3.51 14.94 -0.33
CA LEU A 967 -3.03 16.31 -0.18
C LEU A 967 -4.06 17.37 -0.63
N GLY A 968 -5.29 16.95 -0.97
CA GLY A 968 -6.40 17.83 -1.33
C GLY A 968 -6.39 18.31 -2.78
N GLU A 969 -5.60 17.67 -3.64
CA GLU A 969 -5.49 18.00 -5.06
C GLU A 969 -6.48 17.15 -5.88
N GLU A 970 -7.22 17.79 -6.78
CA GLU A 970 -8.11 17.08 -7.69
C GLU A 970 -7.31 16.17 -8.64
N VAL A 971 -7.76 14.92 -8.75
CA VAL A 971 -7.31 13.95 -9.76
C VAL A 971 -8.29 14.02 -10.92
N ARG A 972 -7.83 14.58 -12.04
CA ARG A 972 -8.60 14.61 -13.30
C ARG A 972 -8.49 13.30 -14.07
#